data_AF-A0A2Z2NVR6-F1
#
_entry.id   AF-A0A2Z2NVR6-F1
#
_cell.length_a   1.000
_cell.length_b   1.000
_cell.length_c   1.000
_cell.angle_alpha   90.00
_cell.angle_beta   90.00
_cell.angle_gamma   90.00
#
_symmetry.space_group_name_H-M   'P 1'
#
loop_
_entity.id
_entity.type
_entity.pdbx_description
1 polymer ?
#
loop_
_entity_poly.entity_id
_entity_poly.type
_entity_poly.pdbx_seq_one_letter_code
_entity_poly.pdbx_strand_id
1 'polypeptide(L)'
;MMKKPSHSGLKNLRVPEPTTGSALTRSTLTLAIGLVLGSFSAVGIAAEDDTNPFTLNEIAGVAAQGSAVNGPDSDGDGIRNQDDLDDDNDGILDSDEGAVDNDGDGFLDGSSVDTDNDGAPDALDLDSDNDGILDNMEARLSRDSVTALDRVPNGAIDINIPVGQNGIADEIETSPDSGQMKFSLPDTDQDGIADFRDLDSDNDGIFDLIEAGGVDSDTDGRLDGFYDEDGKGVDDTVQSTALPLFDTDGDSILDFRDLDSDGDTIPDQVEAGSNPSAPRDTDGDGAGDYRESDSDGDGIGDRQEVGDDVQSPADTDGDGIPDYRDSASVSGGSTDGNSDGSAGGDTNGGDTNDGDQLAANDDVHPDRDADGIVNQDDLDDDNDSILDTEEGIIDANGDGVADANSRDSDGDGTPDGYDLDSDNDGILDLIEGRLDAATIATLDPVDIGAIDIRINVGANGIANVIESSDDSGTISQPLFDTDGDGTPDYMDIDSDGDGIFDLVEAGGVDADGDGRIDGFVDEDDKGVDDAVQASALPRFDTDQDGQPDYRDVDSDADGIPDSVENTGSASNPTDSDGDGAGDYREQDSDNDGVSDAEEVGPDTAQPVDTNGDGTADFQDSSVQFTDGSTPVEPEPSPSADHDGDGQPDSQDTDDDNDGISDLVEGSADSDSDGVIDRLDRDSDNDGVLDAVETGRDTDSDGIPDYRDLDSDNDGLFDSLEAGRTAVSASGRLASSAQVDQFGLAQGSGESVLDTDQDGVADMLDLDSDNDGLTDMQEVGLVDANADGRVDEFTDSNGDGVDDSLANDVLTLRDTDMDRIPDVRDLDSDQDGLSDRFENWGTGSDQDNDGRVDNFVDANGDGLDDVQAGDLSAPADIDGDGIPNFIDLDSDGDGISDLSEAGGEDVNQDSRNDQLTDTDGDGIPDVNDVDSTGGNDVDNDSIDDSMDADFVTGADTDGDGVVDSSDPDSDGNGFAGPFADDSQSPSQGVPVDLPDADGNGVPDVQQGLASNGVIETGLGGSGFGCSIATGGESTGTDPLLPLLFGGSIMMLIARLRRRKETGSRS
;
A
#
# COMPACT_ATOMS: atom_id res chain seq x y z
N MET A 1 49.77 -30.49 -1.09
CA MET A 1 51.03 -30.88 -0.38
C MET A 1 52.17 -29.93 -0.73
N MET A 2 52.99 -29.50 0.25
CA MET A 2 53.97 -28.41 0.15
C MET A 2 55.11 -28.57 -0.88
N LYS A 3 55.51 -27.46 -1.55
CA LYS A 3 56.87 -27.28 -2.12
C LYS A 3 57.30 -25.80 -2.32
N LYS A 4 57.99 -25.27 -1.32
CA LYS A 4 58.90 -24.08 -1.38
C LYS A 4 60.32 -24.54 -1.85
N PRO A 5 61.35 -23.68 -2.08
CA PRO A 5 61.40 -22.25 -2.48
C PRO A 5 62.56 -21.84 -3.45
N SER A 6 62.64 -20.53 -3.76
CA SER A 6 63.86 -19.67 -3.87
C SER A 6 64.76 -19.64 -5.13
N HIS A 7 65.04 -18.41 -5.62
CA HIS A 7 66.37 -17.75 -5.80
C HIS A 7 66.20 -16.52 -6.73
N SER A 8 66.91 -15.39 -6.70
CA SER A 8 67.69 -14.59 -5.73
C SER A 8 68.63 -13.68 -6.56
N GLY A 9 68.63 -12.37 -6.32
CA GLY A 9 69.79 -11.50 -6.62
C GLY A 9 69.50 -10.02 -6.80
N LEU A 10 70.38 -9.07 -6.45
CA LEU A 10 71.63 -9.17 -5.64
C LEU A 10 72.19 -7.73 -5.41
N LYS A 11 72.29 -7.25 -4.14
CA LYS A 11 73.18 -6.15 -3.65
C LYS A 11 72.93 -4.72 -4.20
N ASN A 12 73.14 -3.60 -3.51
CA ASN A 12 73.79 -3.15 -2.24
C ASN A 12 73.21 -1.72 -1.95
N LEU A 13 73.17 -1.07 -0.76
CA LEU A 13 74.23 -0.86 0.24
C LEU A 13 73.70 -0.15 1.55
N ARG A 14 73.57 -0.89 2.67
CA ARG A 14 73.76 -0.48 4.10
C ARG A 14 73.36 0.93 4.68
N VAL A 15 72.39 0.90 5.64
CA VAL A 15 72.25 1.55 7.01
C VAL A 15 72.53 3.06 7.27
N PRO A 16 72.04 3.67 8.39
CA PRO A 16 70.89 3.37 9.29
C PRO A 16 70.01 4.61 9.64
N GLU A 17 68.97 4.43 10.48
CA GLU A 17 68.29 5.48 11.29
C GLU A 17 69.26 6.18 12.29
N PRO A 18 68.90 7.27 13.07
CA PRO A 18 67.56 7.84 13.35
C PRO A 18 67.45 9.41 13.51
N THR A 19 66.23 9.87 13.84
CA THR A 19 65.85 11.11 14.61
C THR A 19 66.23 12.54 14.16
N THR A 20 65.17 13.36 13.98
CA THR A 20 65.00 14.80 14.34
C THR A 20 65.97 15.89 13.86
N GLY A 21 65.43 16.97 13.26
CA GLY A 21 65.90 18.34 13.54
C GLY A 21 66.21 19.30 12.37
N SER A 22 65.19 20.06 11.94
CA SER A 22 65.22 21.49 11.58
C SER A 22 66.20 22.10 10.52
N ALA A 23 65.57 22.59 9.42
CA ALA A 23 65.54 24.01 8.98
C ALA A 23 66.46 24.57 7.86
N LEU A 24 65.85 25.50 7.08
CA LEU A 24 66.41 26.65 6.29
C LEU A 24 67.13 26.31 4.94
N THR A 25 66.83 26.88 3.75
CA THR A 25 66.61 28.31 3.36
C THR A 25 66.09 28.55 1.91
N ARG A 26 65.19 29.56 1.74
CA ARG A 26 65.11 30.70 0.75
C ARG A 26 65.57 30.63 -0.74
N SER A 27 64.74 31.20 -1.65
CA SER A 27 64.99 32.41 -2.53
C SER A 27 63.93 32.58 -3.65
N THR A 28 63.04 33.61 -3.71
CA THR A 28 63.13 34.97 -4.33
C THR A 28 63.28 35.12 -5.88
N LEU A 29 62.27 35.69 -6.60
CA LEU A 29 62.18 37.10 -7.15
C LEU A 29 61.58 37.35 -8.59
N THR A 30 60.53 38.19 -8.68
CA THR A 30 60.12 39.22 -9.72
C THR A 30 59.68 38.94 -11.18
N LEU A 31 58.38 39.20 -11.47
CA LEU A 31 57.75 40.38 -12.16
C LEU A 31 58.18 40.88 -13.58
N ALA A 32 57.18 41.08 -14.48
CA ALA A 32 57.12 42.13 -15.51
C ALA A 32 55.67 42.43 -15.99
N ILE A 33 55.36 43.67 -16.43
CA ILE A 33 54.04 44.16 -16.91
C ILE A 33 54.14 44.65 -18.37
N GLY A 34 53.07 44.51 -19.18
CA GLY A 34 52.94 45.15 -20.51
C GLY A 34 51.47 45.37 -20.93
N LEU A 35 51.13 46.58 -21.38
CA LEU A 35 49.77 47.09 -21.64
C LEU A 35 49.57 47.42 -23.14
N VAL A 36 48.34 47.35 -23.70
CA VAL A 36 47.69 48.34 -24.62
C VAL A 36 46.43 47.79 -25.35
N LEU A 37 45.26 48.37 -24.99
CA LEU A 37 44.06 48.77 -25.77
C LEU A 37 43.54 47.94 -26.99
N GLY A 38 42.24 47.59 -26.96
CA GLY A 38 41.55 46.87 -28.05
C GLY A 38 40.03 47.07 -28.29
N SER A 39 39.21 47.51 -27.32
CA SER A 39 37.79 47.95 -27.44
C SER A 39 36.71 47.10 -28.19
N PHE A 40 35.60 46.88 -27.47
CA PHE A 40 34.19 46.58 -27.86
C PHE A 40 33.65 45.13 -27.90
N SER A 41 32.58 44.98 -27.10
CA SER A 41 31.37 44.11 -27.21
C SER A 41 31.42 42.62 -26.88
N ALA A 42 30.70 42.30 -25.79
CA ALA A 42 29.61 41.32 -25.64
C ALA A 42 29.88 39.80 -25.57
N VAL A 43 29.47 39.24 -24.42
CA VAL A 43 28.72 37.96 -24.18
C VAL A 43 29.38 36.62 -24.54
N GLY A 44 29.07 35.59 -23.72
CA GLY A 44 29.65 34.24 -23.69
C GLY A 44 30.42 34.03 -22.36
N ILE A 45 29.83 33.49 -21.28
CA ILE A 45 29.32 32.11 -21.00
C ILE A 45 30.42 31.21 -20.37
N ALA A 46 29.98 30.32 -19.47
CA ALA A 46 30.67 29.23 -18.76
C ALA A 46 31.64 29.62 -17.60
N ALA A 47 31.23 29.30 -16.35
CA ALA A 47 31.48 27.99 -15.69
C ALA A 47 32.94 27.45 -15.76
N GLU A 48 33.60 26.90 -14.73
CA GLU A 48 33.33 26.67 -13.29
C GLU A 48 34.66 26.63 -12.48
N ASP A 49 34.59 26.33 -11.17
CA ASP A 49 35.28 25.21 -10.47
C ASP A 49 35.52 25.58 -8.99
N ASP A 50 34.71 25.03 -8.08
CA ASP A 50 34.76 25.33 -6.64
C ASP A 50 35.64 24.33 -5.86
N THR A 51 36.43 24.85 -4.90
CA THR A 51 37.15 24.02 -3.92
C THR A 51 37.30 24.75 -2.58
N ASN A 52 36.26 24.65 -1.75
CA ASN A 52 36.31 24.88 -0.29
C ASN A 52 37.41 23.99 0.38
N PRO A 53 37.98 24.29 1.57
CA PRO A 53 37.23 24.59 2.80
C PRO A 53 37.77 25.72 3.71
N PHE A 54 36.87 26.23 4.56
CA PHE A 54 37.10 27.16 5.68
C PHE A 54 38.17 26.72 6.70
N THR A 55 38.82 27.69 7.38
CA THR A 55 39.28 27.54 8.79
C THR A 55 39.28 28.87 9.57
N LEU A 56 38.79 28.81 10.82
CA LEU A 56 38.56 29.93 11.75
C LEU A 56 39.81 30.75 12.15
N ASN A 57 39.64 32.06 12.41
CA ASN A 57 39.59 32.61 13.80
C ASN A 57 39.47 34.14 13.90
N GLU A 58 38.73 34.59 14.91
CA GLU A 58 38.83 35.94 15.49
C GLU A 58 40.28 36.31 15.87
N ILE A 59 40.71 37.56 15.66
CA ILE A 59 41.43 38.39 16.67
C ILE A 59 41.19 39.87 16.36
N ALA A 60 40.61 40.60 17.32
CA ALA A 60 40.31 42.03 17.26
C ALA A 60 41.50 42.99 16.97
N GLY A 61 41.20 44.09 16.26
CA GLY A 61 41.58 45.42 16.74
C GLY A 61 42.45 46.36 15.86
N VAL A 62 41.82 47.49 15.49
CA VAL A 62 42.41 48.85 15.35
C VAL A 62 43.08 49.26 14.02
N ALA A 63 42.23 49.84 13.15
CA ALA A 63 42.38 51.12 12.42
C ALA A 63 43.48 51.33 11.34
N ALA A 64 43.11 51.92 10.19
CA ALA A 64 43.12 53.41 10.06
C ALA A 64 42.82 54.00 8.64
N GLN A 65 41.80 54.88 8.59
CA GLN A 65 41.73 56.17 7.84
C GLN A 65 41.49 56.18 6.30
N GLY A 66 40.28 56.59 5.88
CA GLY A 66 39.86 56.80 4.48
C GLY A 66 39.36 58.22 4.12
N SER A 67 38.18 58.62 4.61
CA SER A 67 37.51 59.96 4.58
C SER A 67 36.30 60.16 3.62
N ALA A 68 35.13 60.39 4.23
CA ALA A 68 33.85 60.93 3.73
C ALA A 68 32.92 59.92 3.02
N VAL A 69 31.70 59.61 3.53
CA VAL A 69 30.97 60.04 4.77
C VAL A 69 30.34 58.77 5.38
N ASN A 70 30.34 58.63 6.70
CA ASN A 70 29.64 57.52 7.39
C ASN A 70 28.33 58.07 7.96
N GLY A 71 27.20 57.44 7.63
CA GLY A 71 25.98 57.47 8.45
C GLY A 71 26.03 56.34 9.49
N PRO A 72 24.91 56.00 10.14
CA PRO A 72 24.68 54.67 10.67
C PRO A 72 24.55 53.62 9.55
N ASP A 73 24.32 52.40 10.00
CA ASP A 73 24.42 51.06 9.38
C ASP A 73 23.94 50.20 10.57
N SER A 74 22.63 49.90 10.61
CA SER A 74 21.86 49.60 11.84
C SER A 74 21.70 48.10 12.04
N ASP A 75 21.09 47.45 11.05
CA ASP A 75 21.07 46.01 10.75
C ASP A 75 22.49 45.40 10.60
N GLY A 76 23.41 46.09 9.91
CA GLY A 76 24.80 45.73 9.75
C GLY A 76 25.20 45.04 8.43
N ASP A 77 24.34 44.98 7.40
CA ASP A 77 24.63 44.39 6.08
C ASP A 77 25.82 45.06 5.35
N GLY A 78 26.09 46.33 5.67
CA GLY A 78 27.14 47.17 5.09
C GLY A 78 26.67 48.16 4.02
N ILE A 79 25.36 48.29 3.81
CA ILE A 79 24.67 49.48 3.28
C ILE A 79 24.61 50.48 4.47
N ARG A 80 23.70 51.44 4.46
CA ARG A 80 23.70 52.61 5.36
C ARG A 80 22.34 53.26 5.29
N ASN A 81 21.69 53.47 6.41
CA ASN A 81 20.32 53.96 6.54
C ASN A 81 19.88 55.02 5.49
N GLN A 82 20.69 56.06 5.30
CA GLN A 82 20.45 57.12 4.31
C GLN A 82 20.45 56.71 2.80
N ASP A 83 20.88 55.50 2.47
CA ASP A 83 20.87 54.87 1.14
C ASP A 83 20.02 53.56 1.18
N ASP A 84 19.51 53.21 2.35
CA ASP A 84 18.72 52.02 2.67
C ASP A 84 17.22 52.25 2.47
N LEU A 85 16.41 51.20 2.60
CA LEU A 85 14.94 51.26 2.59
C LEU A 85 14.28 50.40 3.68
N ASP A 86 15.07 49.69 4.48
CA ASP A 86 14.69 48.67 5.46
C ASP A 86 15.81 48.69 6.53
N ASP A 87 15.69 49.61 7.50
CA ASP A 87 16.81 50.12 8.33
C ASP A 87 17.31 49.12 9.40
N ASP A 88 16.47 48.16 9.81
CA ASP A 88 16.70 47.08 10.79
C ASP A 88 16.65 45.68 10.15
N ASN A 89 16.22 45.58 8.89
CA ASN A 89 16.18 44.38 8.05
C ASN A 89 15.14 43.35 8.51
N ASP A 90 13.98 43.78 9.00
CA ASP A 90 12.84 42.92 9.32
C ASP A 90 12.05 42.49 8.05
N GLY A 91 12.16 43.26 6.96
CA GLY A 91 11.46 43.05 5.70
C GLY A 91 10.23 43.93 5.49
N ILE A 92 9.96 44.87 6.39
CA ILE A 92 9.06 46.01 6.21
C ILE A 92 9.88 47.16 5.59
N LEU A 93 9.21 48.16 5.01
CA LEU A 93 9.88 49.35 4.51
C LEU A 93 9.74 50.52 5.47
N ASP A 94 10.86 51.25 5.64
CA ASP A 94 11.01 52.57 6.25
C ASP A 94 9.77 53.48 6.04
N SER A 95 9.25 53.45 4.81
CA SER A 95 8.17 54.34 4.37
C SER A 95 6.77 53.96 4.82
N ASP A 96 6.53 52.70 5.16
CA ASP A 96 5.24 52.12 5.58
C ASP A 96 5.14 52.05 7.12
N GLU A 97 6.28 51.95 7.80
CA GLU A 97 6.50 52.22 9.23
C GLU A 97 6.46 53.72 9.54
N GLY A 98 6.68 54.56 8.52
CA GLY A 98 6.53 56.00 8.62
C GLY A 98 7.77 56.73 9.16
N ALA A 99 8.96 56.20 8.85
CA ALA A 99 10.26 56.84 9.05
C ALA A 99 10.33 58.26 8.46
N VAL A 100 11.04 59.15 9.16
CA VAL A 100 11.20 60.55 8.75
C VAL A 100 12.63 61.05 8.96
N ASP A 101 13.46 61.08 7.90
CA ASP A 101 14.67 61.92 7.85
C ASP A 101 14.44 63.16 6.94
N ASN A 102 14.17 64.33 7.55
CA ASN A 102 14.04 65.60 6.78
C ASN A 102 15.38 66.26 6.40
N ASP A 103 16.49 65.81 6.99
CA ASP A 103 17.80 66.46 7.05
C ASP A 103 18.80 65.79 6.08
N GLY A 104 18.63 64.48 5.87
CA GLY A 104 19.41 63.61 5.00
C GLY A 104 20.75 63.24 5.62
N ASP A 105 20.79 63.03 6.93
CA ASP A 105 22.00 62.61 7.66
C ASP A 105 21.99 61.15 8.13
N GLY A 106 20.88 60.43 7.86
CA GLY A 106 20.72 59.00 8.12
C GLY A 106 20.34 58.68 9.56
N PHE A 107 19.88 59.63 10.34
CA PHE A 107 19.26 59.38 11.64
C PHE A 107 17.81 59.86 11.59
N LEU A 108 16.89 59.03 12.04
CA LEU A 108 15.47 59.37 12.10
C LEU A 108 15.21 60.63 12.96
N ASP A 109 14.39 61.56 12.46
CA ASP A 109 13.88 62.66 13.27
C ASP A 109 12.97 62.08 14.36
N GLY A 110 12.93 62.69 15.56
CA GLY A 110 11.94 62.39 16.61
C GLY A 110 10.52 62.86 16.29
N SER A 111 10.06 62.52 15.08
CA SER A 111 8.72 62.63 14.51
C SER A 111 8.42 61.54 13.47
N SER A 112 9.29 60.51 13.34
CA SER A 112 8.87 59.17 12.91
C SER A 112 7.74 58.63 13.80
N VAL A 113 7.16 57.51 13.41
CA VAL A 113 6.32 56.70 14.30
C VAL A 113 7.21 56.06 15.39
N ASP A 114 6.55 55.66 16.47
CA ASP A 114 7.09 55.23 17.77
C ASP A 114 5.84 54.67 18.48
N THR A 115 5.45 53.46 18.07
CA THR A 115 4.10 52.87 18.28
C THR A 115 3.87 52.52 19.76
N ASP A 116 4.73 51.71 20.37
CA ASP A 116 4.65 51.34 21.80
C ASP A 116 5.02 52.51 22.77
N ASN A 117 5.81 53.49 22.31
CA ASN A 117 6.37 54.61 23.07
C ASN A 117 7.56 54.28 24.02
N ASP A 118 8.32 53.21 23.77
CA ASP A 118 9.62 52.88 24.37
C ASP A 118 10.68 53.97 24.07
N GLY A 119 10.78 54.38 22.81
CA GLY A 119 11.74 55.36 22.30
C GLY A 119 12.69 54.89 21.19
N ALA A 120 12.62 53.64 20.76
CA ALA A 120 12.87 53.20 19.39
C ALA A 120 11.73 53.70 18.47
N PRO A 121 12.02 54.24 17.28
CA PRO A 121 11.02 54.41 16.23
C PRO A 121 10.81 53.10 15.48
N ASP A 122 9.58 52.79 15.05
CA ASP A 122 9.19 51.56 14.33
C ASP A 122 10.28 51.05 13.35
N ALA A 123 10.73 51.89 12.40
CA ALA A 123 11.84 51.61 11.45
C ALA A 123 13.27 51.57 12.03
N LEU A 124 13.41 51.15 13.28
CA LEU A 124 14.62 50.71 13.98
C LEU A 124 14.28 49.69 15.09
N ASP A 125 13.08 49.12 15.05
CA ASP A 125 12.48 48.19 16.00
C ASP A 125 12.32 46.82 15.33
N LEU A 126 12.00 45.78 16.09
CA LEU A 126 11.72 44.43 15.57
C LEU A 126 10.45 43.81 16.18
N ASP A 127 9.73 44.61 16.96
CA ASP A 127 8.54 44.32 17.77
C ASP A 127 7.91 45.71 18.07
N SER A 128 7.46 46.39 17.01
CA SER A 128 7.05 47.81 16.98
C SER A 128 5.89 48.12 17.93
N ASP A 129 5.09 47.11 18.21
CA ASP A 129 3.97 47.14 19.11
C ASP A 129 4.36 46.78 20.57
N ASN A 130 5.31 45.87 20.78
CA ASN A 130 5.77 45.32 22.06
C ASN A 130 4.80 44.29 22.68
N ASP A 131 4.10 43.51 21.86
CA ASP A 131 3.32 42.35 22.29
C ASP A 131 4.22 41.10 22.48
N GLY A 132 5.36 41.00 21.78
CA GLY A 132 6.30 39.90 21.84
C GLY A 132 6.18 38.87 20.71
N ILE A 133 5.33 39.11 19.72
CA ILE A 133 5.50 38.65 18.34
C ILE A 133 6.58 39.57 17.70
N LEU A 134 6.94 39.38 16.44
CA LEU A 134 8.02 40.10 15.78
C LEU A 134 7.51 40.73 14.48
N ASP A 135 7.95 41.95 14.17
CA ASP A 135 7.44 42.71 13.03
C ASP A 135 7.55 41.92 11.70
N ASN A 136 8.62 41.12 11.52
CA ASN A 136 8.82 40.27 10.34
C ASN A 136 7.79 39.13 10.17
N MET A 137 7.17 38.73 11.27
CA MET A 137 6.17 37.69 11.45
C MET A 137 4.77 38.27 11.25
N GLU A 138 4.53 39.46 11.81
CA GLU A 138 3.29 40.22 11.63
C GLU A 138 3.17 40.86 10.23
N ALA A 139 4.29 41.10 9.55
CA ALA A 139 4.31 41.57 8.16
C ALA A 139 4.01 40.48 7.10
N ARG A 140 3.98 39.20 7.49
CA ARG A 140 3.85 38.06 6.56
C ARG A 140 2.75 37.10 6.98
N LEU A 141 2.06 36.57 5.97
CA LEU A 141 0.92 35.68 6.18
C LEU A 141 1.34 34.30 6.70
N SER A 142 2.40 33.70 6.14
CA SER A 142 2.85 32.34 6.49
C SER A 142 4.14 32.34 7.33
N ARG A 143 4.19 31.47 8.34
CA ARG A 143 5.34 31.21 9.23
C ARG A 143 6.58 30.77 8.44
N ASP A 144 6.43 29.90 7.44
CA ASP A 144 7.57 29.39 6.66
C ASP A 144 8.17 30.43 5.73
N SER A 145 7.34 31.35 5.24
CA SER A 145 7.82 32.55 4.53
C SER A 145 8.72 33.42 5.42
N VAL A 146 8.60 33.35 6.75
CA VAL A 146 9.48 34.03 7.71
C VAL A 146 10.72 33.19 7.99
N THR A 147 10.57 31.92 8.37
CA THR A 147 11.69 31.03 8.77
C THR A 147 12.70 30.79 7.64
N ALA A 148 12.27 30.83 6.38
CA ALA A 148 13.15 30.74 5.23
C ALA A 148 14.20 31.88 5.18
N LEU A 149 13.80 33.10 5.60
CA LEU A 149 14.61 34.33 5.56
C LEU A 149 15.24 34.70 6.90
N ASP A 150 14.60 34.41 8.04
CA ASP A 150 15.17 34.54 9.38
C ASP A 150 15.35 33.16 10.02
N ARG A 151 16.42 32.46 9.62
CA ARG A 151 16.76 31.12 10.11
C ARG A 151 17.34 31.13 11.53
N VAL A 152 17.55 32.31 12.11
CA VAL A 152 18.02 32.52 13.47
C VAL A 152 17.01 33.44 14.14
N PRO A 153 15.77 32.96 14.42
CA PRO A 153 14.58 33.79 14.64
C PRO A 153 14.85 34.88 15.69
N ASN A 154 15.06 36.09 15.20
CA ASN A 154 15.51 37.26 15.96
C ASN A 154 14.85 38.57 15.48
N GLY A 155 13.89 38.49 14.55
CA GLY A 155 13.15 39.61 13.98
C GLY A 155 13.82 40.18 12.71
N ALA A 156 15.15 40.16 12.64
CA ALA A 156 15.89 40.61 11.46
C ALA A 156 16.25 39.44 10.54
N ILE A 157 15.93 39.57 9.24
CA ILE A 157 16.33 38.69 8.14
C ILE A 157 17.84 38.40 8.19
N ASP A 158 18.23 37.17 7.87
CA ASP A 158 19.61 36.72 7.94
C ASP A 158 20.50 37.50 6.95
N ILE A 159 21.55 38.16 7.45
CA ILE A 159 22.56 38.94 6.68
C ILE A 159 23.29 38.18 5.53
N ASN A 160 23.02 36.88 5.37
CA ASN A 160 23.54 36.08 4.27
C ASN A 160 22.56 35.98 3.08
N ILE A 161 21.30 36.39 3.25
CA ILE A 161 20.32 36.56 2.18
C ILE A 161 20.82 37.68 1.25
N PRO A 162 20.75 37.52 -0.10
CA PRO A 162 21.19 38.56 -1.01
C PRO A 162 20.33 39.83 -0.91
N VAL A 163 20.97 40.96 -0.63
CA VAL A 163 20.36 42.30 -0.62
C VAL A 163 20.86 43.14 -1.80
N GLY A 164 19.99 44.03 -2.31
CA GLY A 164 20.29 44.91 -3.43
C GLY A 164 21.26 46.07 -3.10
N GLN A 165 21.19 47.19 -3.83
CA GLN A 165 21.81 48.46 -3.42
C GLN A 165 20.90 49.31 -2.51
N ASN A 166 19.79 48.74 -2.08
CA ASN A 166 18.64 49.36 -1.43
C ASN A 166 18.23 48.64 -0.13
N GLY A 167 19.08 47.77 0.42
CA GLY A 167 18.88 47.07 1.70
C GLY A 167 17.94 45.89 1.69
N ILE A 168 16.76 46.08 1.06
CA ILE A 168 15.74 45.05 0.96
C ILE A 168 16.33 43.75 0.37
N ALA A 169 15.98 42.61 0.96
CA ALA A 169 16.30 41.30 0.43
C ALA A 169 15.71 41.07 -0.98
N ASP A 170 16.55 40.62 -1.93
CA ASP A 170 16.19 40.35 -3.32
C ASP A 170 15.00 39.39 -3.45
N GLU A 171 14.80 38.53 -2.45
CA GLU A 171 13.77 37.51 -2.38
C GLU A 171 12.37 38.05 -2.05
N ILE A 172 12.26 39.19 -1.36
CA ILE A 172 10.98 39.87 -1.12
C ILE A 172 10.70 41.01 -2.11
N GLU A 173 11.65 41.31 -3.01
CA GLU A 173 11.49 42.32 -4.06
C GLU A 173 10.77 41.78 -5.31
N THR A 174 9.95 42.63 -5.95
CA THR A 174 9.37 42.31 -7.29
C THR A 174 10.42 42.12 -8.39
N SER A 175 11.63 42.65 -8.18
CA SER A 175 12.87 42.30 -8.86
C SER A 175 14.05 42.95 -8.12
N PRO A 176 15.26 42.38 -8.10
CA PRO A 176 16.43 43.01 -7.47
C PRO A 176 16.62 44.49 -7.83
N ASP A 177 16.92 45.34 -6.83
CA ASP A 177 16.99 46.82 -6.91
C ASP A 177 15.64 47.53 -7.26
N SER A 178 14.45 46.95 -6.99
CA SER A 178 13.16 47.58 -7.36
C SER A 178 12.67 48.65 -6.39
N GLY A 179 12.95 48.49 -5.09
CA GLY A 179 12.34 49.23 -3.99
C GLY A 179 10.83 48.97 -3.85
N GLN A 180 10.34 47.78 -4.21
CA GLN A 180 8.92 47.41 -4.19
C GLN A 180 8.75 45.95 -3.74
N MET A 181 8.12 45.75 -2.58
CA MET A 181 7.81 44.42 -2.02
C MET A 181 6.87 43.60 -2.91
N LYS A 182 6.99 42.27 -2.85
CA LYS A 182 6.09 41.30 -3.49
C LYS A 182 4.70 41.26 -2.84
N PHE A 183 4.64 41.40 -1.52
CA PHE A 183 3.44 41.35 -0.70
C PHE A 183 2.94 42.76 -0.31
N SER A 184 1.75 42.82 0.27
CA SER A 184 1.26 43.96 1.02
C SER A 184 1.26 43.60 2.50
N LEU A 185 1.63 44.55 3.36
CA LEU A 185 1.52 44.39 4.81
C LEU A 185 0.06 44.06 5.19
N PRO A 186 -0.16 43.08 6.08
CA PRO A 186 -1.46 42.78 6.69
C PRO A 186 -2.11 44.00 7.38
N ASP A 187 -3.43 43.93 7.50
CA ASP A 187 -4.39 44.88 8.10
C ASP A 187 -5.66 44.03 8.29
N THR A 188 -5.56 43.04 9.19
CA THR A 188 -6.43 41.85 9.26
C THR A 188 -7.89 42.23 9.55
N ASP A 189 -8.15 43.04 10.59
CA ASP A 189 -9.50 43.58 10.88
C ASP A 189 -9.99 44.70 9.92
N GLN A 190 -9.07 45.29 9.14
CA GLN A 190 -9.29 46.42 8.21
C GLN A 190 -9.65 47.78 8.87
N ASP A 191 -9.23 48.04 10.11
CA ASP A 191 -9.25 49.34 10.80
C ASP A 191 -8.36 50.38 10.06
N GLY A 192 -7.23 49.92 9.51
CA GLY A 192 -6.20 50.73 8.89
C GLY A 192 -5.03 51.11 9.82
N ILE A 193 -4.89 50.42 10.94
CA ILE A 193 -3.60 50.02 11.51
C ILE A 193 -3.09 48.82 10.67
N ALA A 194 -1.89 48.32 10.90
CA ALA A 194 -1.36 47.13 10.24
C ALA A 194 -0.86 46.22 11.35
N ASP A 195 -1.02 44.90 11.21
CA ASP A 195 -0.90 43.90 12.29
C ASP A 195 0.30 44.17 13.21
N PHE A 196 1.50 44.39 12.65
CA PHE A 196 2.76 44.77 13.36
C PHE A 196 2.73 46.04 14.25
N ARG A 197 1.57 46.67 14.40
CA ARG A 197 1.30 47.88 15.20
C ARG A 197 -0.05 47.84 15.91
N ASP A 198 -0.75 46.71 15.89
CA ASP A 198 -1.97 46.47 16.67
C ASP A 198 -1.74 45.37 17.71
N LEU A 199 -2.58 45.35 18.75
CA LEU A 199 -2.44 44.46 19.91
C LEU A 199 -3.52 43.36 19.92
N ASP A 200 -4.30 43.30 18.84
CA ASP A 200 -5.63 42.71 18.71
C ASP A 200 -5.92 42.68 17.19
N SER A 201 -5.12 41.95 16.41
CA SER A 201 -4.97 42.11 14.93
C SER A 201 -6.22 41.74 14.13
N ASP A 202 -7.01 40.77 14.58
CA ASP A 202 -8.34 40.41 14.06
C ASP A 202 -9.50 41.18 14.74
N ASN A 203 -9.25 41.76 15.92
CA ASN A 203 -10.20 42.48 16.77
C ASN A 203 -11.35 41.61 17.36
N ASP A 204 -11.11 40.33 17.63
CA ASP A 204 -12.01 39.45 18.37
C ASP A 204 -12.14 39.90 19.86
N GLY A 205 -11.06 40.39 20.46
CA GLY A 205 -10.98 40.80 21.86
C GLY A 205 -10.32 39.81 22.84
N ILE A 206 -9.46 38.92 22.36
CA ILE A 206 -8.26 38.41 23.04
C ILE A 206 -7.16 39.47 22.78
N PHE A 207 -5.89 39.12 22.57
CA PHE A 207 -4.76 40.04 22.37
C PHE A 207 -3.59 39.19 21.89
N ASP A 208 -2.98 39.52 20.76
CA ASP A 208 -2.00 38.71 20.01
C ASP A 208 -0.93 37.99 20.90
N LEU A 209 -0.38 38.69 21.91
CA LEU A 209 0.47 38.15 22.98
C LEU A 209 -0.08 36.91 23.73
N ILE A 210 -1.40 36.76 23.86
CA ILE A 210 -2.11 35.70 24.57
C ILE A 210 -2.39 34.52 23.64
N GLU A 211 -2.81 34.78 22.40
CA GLU A 211 -2.82 33.79 21.31
C GLU A 211 -1.44 33.15 21.19
N ALA A 212 -0.37 33.93 21.05
CA ALA A 212 1.02 33.45 21.05
C ALA A 212 1.52 32.87 22.41
N GLY A 213 0.63 32.50 23.33
CA GLY A 213 0.94 31.78 24.57
C GLY A 213 1.75 32.56 25.60
N GLY A 214 1.80 33.88 25.47
CA GLY A 214 2.44 34.80 26.39
C GLY A 214 1.62 35.09 27.64
N VAL A 215 2.02 36.12 28.41
CA VAL A 215 1.40 36.43 29.71
C VAL A 215 1.32 37.94 29.94
N ASP A 216 0.12 38.49 29.83
CA ASP A 216 -0.22 39.86 30.23
C ASP A 216 -0.83 39.90 31.66
N SER A 217 -0.02 40.26 32.67
CA SER A 217 -0.54 40.42 34.05
C SER A 217 -1.18 41.79 34.34
N ASP A 218 -1.05 42.76 33.44
CA ASP A 218 -1.29 44.19 33.66
C ASP A 218 -2.56 44.68 32.91
N THR A 219 -3.00 43.91 31.91
CA THR A 219 -4.16 44.08 31.03
C THR A 219 -4.00 45.24 30.03
N ASP A 220 -2.83 45.32 29.38
CA ASP A 220 -2.51 46.33 28.36
C ASP A 220 -1.96 45.81 27.03
N GLY A 221 -2.02 44.49 26.80
CA GLY A 221 -1.69 43.82 25.53
C GLY A 221 -0.20 43.62 25.26
N ARG A 222 0.68 44.12 26.14
CA ARG A 222 2.14 44.13 25.92
C ARG A 222 2.92 43.16 26.79
N LEU A 223 4.10 42.80 26.31
CA LEU A 223 5.00 41.87 26.97
C LEU A 223 5.42 42.35 28.37
N ASP A 224 5.07 41.55 29.38
CA ASP A 224 5.12 41.93 30.79
C ASP A 224 6.56 41.89 31.37
N GLY A 225 7.37 42.92 31.07
CA GLY A 225 8.65 43.13 31.74
C GLY A 225 9.82 43.67 30.92
N PHE A 226 9.56 44.03 29.65
CA PHE A 226 10.47 44.58 28.63
C PHE A 226 11.89 45.01 29.08
N TYR A 227 12.90 44.39 28.45
CA TYR A 227 14.33 44.59 28.65
C TYR A 227 15.12 44.45 27.34
N ASP A 228 15.38 45.57 26.69
CA ASP A 228 16.40 45.72 25.64
C ASP A 228 17.77 46.17 26.26
N GLU A 229 18.86 45.41 26.07
CA GLU A 229 20.24 45.84 26.37
C GLU A 229 21.06 46.24 25.12
N ASP A 230 20.68 45.82 23.91
CA ASP A 230 21.50 45.98 22.70
C ASP A 230 21.08 47.14 21.77
N GLY A 231 19.81 47.55 21.81
CA GLY A 231 19.24 48.71 21.17
C GLY A 231 18.37 48.43 19.95
N LYS A 232 17.80 47.23 19.81
CA LYS A 232 16.98 46.77 18.65
C LYS A 232 15.46 46.82 18.88
N GLY A 233 14.98 47.50 19.92
CA GLY A 233 13.54 47.74 20.15
C GLY A 233 12.74 46.54 20.69
N VAL A 234 13.07 45.31 20.29
CA VAL A 234 12.54 44.05 20.86
C VAL A 234 13.17 43.67 22.21
N ASP A 235 12.43 42.91 23.05
CA ASP A 235 12.97 42.35 24.31
C ASP A 235 14.08 41.31 24.05
N ASP A 236 15.22 41.43 24.79
CA ASP A 236 16.38 40.53 24.72
C ASP A 236 16.01 39.03 24.85
N THR A 237 14.88 38.70 25.49
CA THR A 237 14.43 37.33 25.70
C THR A 237 13.61 36.78 24.53
N VAL A 238 12.70 37.56 23.94
CA VAL A 238 11.96 37.21 22.71
C VAL A 238 12.93 37.02 21.55
N GLN A 239 13.84 37.99 21.35
CA GLN A 239 14.91 37.90 20.34
C GLN A 239 15.84 36.67 20.52
N SER A 240 15.83 36.04 21.70
CA SER A 240 16.61 34.83 21.98
C SER A 240 15.81 33.53 21.99
N THR A 241 14.48 33.63 22.08
CA THR A 241 13.49 32.55 22.20
C THR A 241 12.12 33.19 21.98
N ALA A 242 11.66 33.20 20.72
CA ALA A 242 10.36 33.75 20.35
C ALA A 242 9.21 33.06 21.11
N LEU A 243 8.06 33.73 21.16
CA LEU A 243 6.83 33.15 21.69
C LEU A 243 6.40 31.91 20.89
N PRO A 244 5.71 30.94 21.51
CA PRO A 244 5.07 29.85 20.78
C PRO A 244 3.89 30.42 19.99
N LEU A 245 4.09 30.71 18.71
CA LEU A 245 2.96 30.87 17.79
C LEU A 245 2.24 29.55 17.63
N PHE A 246 0.92 29.62 17.68
CA PHE A 246 -0.02 28.55 17.39
C PHE A 246 -0.70 28.84 16.05
N ASP A 247 -1.31 27.79 15.53
CA ASP A 247 -2.01 27.63 14.26
C ASP A 247 -2.91 26.42 14.59
N THR A 248 -4.01 26.70 15.31
CA THR A 248 -4.68 25.67 16.12
C THR A 248 -5.55 24.73 15.31
N ASP A 249 -6.20 25.21 14.25
CA ASP A 249 -6.90 24.39 13.26
C ASP A 249 -6.00 23.96 12.08
N GLY A 250 -4.79 24.52 11.97
CA GLY A 250 -3.81 24.18 10.94
C GLY A 250 -4.05 24.89 9.59
N ASP A 251 -4.94 25.88 9.53
CA ASP A 251 -5.41 26.49 8.28
C ASP A 251 -4.37 27.42 7.60
N SER A 252 -3.21 27.59 8.24
CA SER A 252 -2.08 28.50 7.94
C SER A 252 -2.30 29.98 8.28
N ILE A 253 -3.40 30.33 8.95
CA ILE A 253 -3.59 31.57 9.68
C ILE A 253 -3.22 31.31 11.14
N LEU A 254 -2.25 32.08 11.64
CA LEU A 254 -1.83 31.97 13.05
C LEU A 254 -2.92 32.57 13.94
N ASP A 255 -3.24 31.93 15.08
CA ASP A 255 -4.35 32.26 15.99
C ASP A 255 -4.61 33.78 16.13
N PHE A 256 -3.56 34.58 16.34
CA PHE A 256 -3.63 36.05 16.52
C PHE A 256 -4.12 36.86 15.31
N ARG A 257 -4.51 36.18 14.23
CA ARG A 257 -5.14 36.77 13.05
C ARG A 257 -6.42 36.05 12.65
N ASP A 258 -6.78 34.98 13.35
CA ASP A 258 -8.00 34.26 13.06
C ASP A 258 -9.18 34.84 13.86
N LEU A 259 -10.39 34.59 13.38
CA LEU A 259 -11.62 34.93 14.08
C LEU A 259 -12.29 33.69 14.68
N ASP A 260 -11.73 32.49 14.46
CA ASP A 260 -12.32 31.16 14.69
C ASP A 260 -11.17 30.12 14.85
N SER A 261 -10.22 30.34 15.78
CA SER A 261 -8.87 29.69 15.79
C SER A 261 -8.84 28.15 15.89
N ASP A 262 -9.95 27.49 16.22
CA ASP A 262 -10.11 26.02 16.25
C ASP A 262 -11.08 25.46 15.20
N GLY A 263 -11.49 26.28 14.23
CA GLY A 263 -12.30 25.89 13.07
C GLY A 263 -13.73 25.44 13.39
N ASP A 264 -14.19 25.55 14.64
CA ASP A 264 -15.45 24.95 15.10
C ASP A 264 -16.71 25.73 14.64
N THR A 265 -16.56 26.92 14.04
CA THR A 265 -17.60 27.87 13.62
C THR A 265 -18.21 28.76 14.71
N ILE A 266 -17.62 28.79 15.92
CA ILE A 266 -17.98 29.66 17.04
C ILE A 266 -16.87 30.70 17.31
N PRO A 267 -16.98 31.92 16.73
CA PRO A 267 -15.87 32.87 16.72
C PRO A 267 -15.29 33.21 18.08
N ASP A 268 -13.97 33.30 18.19
CA ASP A 268 -13.15 33.46 19.41
C ASP A 268 -13.68 34.52 20.39
N GLN A 269 -14.25 35.60 19.85
CA GLN A 269 -14.93 36.68 20.60
C GLN A 269 -16.08 36.17 21.52
N VAL A 270 -16.69 35.04 21.17
CA VAL A 270 -17.75 34.33 21.91
C VAL A 270 -17.14 33.43 22.99
N GLU A 271 -15.95 32.90 22.71
CA GLU A 271 -15.24 31.90 23.49
C GLU A 271 -14.41 32.51 24.63
N ALA A 272 -13.49 33.40 24.29
CA ALA A 272 -12.68 34.24 25.17
C ALA A 272 -13.47 34.91 26.33
N GLY A 273 -14.75 35.17 26.09
CA GLY A 273 -15.74 35.47 27.12
C GLY A 273 -15.80 36.93 27.55
N SER A 274 -14.89 37.42 28.42
CA SER A 274 -14.99 38.82 28.90
C SER A 274 -13.74 39.45 29.51
N ASN A 275 -12.58 38.80 29.40
CA ASN A 275 -11.31 39.30 29.94
C ASN A 275 -10.18 38.89 28.99
N PRO A 276 -9.74 39.76 28.06
CA PRO A 276 -8.76 39.42 27.01
C PRO A 276 -7.52 38.69 27.56
N SER A 277 -6.84 39.28 28.55
CA SER A 277 -5.64 38.73 29.20
C SER A 277 -5.84 37.50 30.11
N ALA A 278 -7.00 36.83 30.03
CA ALA A 278 -7.27 35.50 30.57
C ALA A 278 -8.59 35.03 29.94
N PRO A 279 -8.53 34.43 28.73
CA PRO A 279 -9.70 33.87 28.05
C PRO A 279 -10.35 32.79 28.91
N ARG A 280 -11.44 32.23 28.39
CA ARG A 280 -12.11 31.12 29.05
C ARG A 280 -11.28 29.84 28.91
N ASP A 281 -11.54 28.93 29.84
CA ASP A 281 -10.90 27.63 30.07
C ASP A 281 -12.00 26.87 30.84
N THR A 282 -12.82 26.10 30.12
CA THR A 282 -14.08 25.54 30.62
C THR A 282 -13.88 24.18 31.32
N ASP A 283 -13.05 23.29 30.78
CA ASP A 283 -12.72 22.00 31.39
C ASP A 283 -11.68 22.12 32.56
N GLY A 284 -10.74 23.08 32.47
CA GLY A 284 -9.66 23.32 33.44
C GLY A 284 -8.27 22.76 33.10
N ASP A 285 -8.04 22.36 31.85
CA ASP A 285 -6.81 21.80 31.27
C ASP A 285 -5.63 22.82 31.28
N GLY A 286 -5.86 24.01 30.70
CA GLY A 286 -4.86 25.05 30.53
C GLY A 286 -4.70 25.62 29.11
N ALA A 287 -5.33 25.01 28.10
CA ALA A 287 -5.77 25.71 26.90
C ALA A 287 -6.96 26.65 27.25
N GLY A 288 -7.69 27.11 26.25
CA GLY A 288 -8.89 27.90 26.49
C GLY A 288 -9.85 27.76 25.32
N ASP A 289 -11.15 27.88 25.62
CA ASP A 289 -12.30 27.49 24.76
C ASP A 289 -12.16 27.85 23.27
N TYR A 290 -11.45 28.92 22.90
CA TYR A 290 -11.21 29.36 21.51
C TYR A 290 -10.13 28.55 20.76
N ARG A 291 -9.63 27.47 21.36
CA ARG A 291 -8.58 26.59 20.82
C ARG A 291 -8.89 25.12 21.07
N GLU A 292 -10.17 24.82 21.25
CA GLU A 292 -10.67 23.56 21.78
C GLU A 292 -12.04 23.26 21.15
N SER A 293 -12.06 22.51 20.05
CA SER A 293 -13.29 22.10 19.34
C SER A 293 -14.25 21.21 20.18
N ASP A 294 -13.90 20.88 21.43
CA ASP A 294 -14.76 20.35 22.52
C ASP A 294 -14.37 21.10 23.82
N SER A 295 -15.01 22.25 24.08
CA SER A 295 -14.68 23.17 25.18
C SER A 295 -14.86 22.58 26.59
N ASP A 296 -15.62 21.49 26.75
CA ASP A 296 -15.93 20.94 28.07
C ASP A 296 -15.55 19.47 28.32
N GLY A 297 -14.98 18.82 27.31
CA GLY A 297 -14.35 17.50 27.38
C GLY A 297 -15.36 16.37 27.58
N ASP A 298 -16.54 16.52 27.00
CA ASP A 298 -17.69 15.59 27.08
C ASP A 298 -17.65 14.53 25.96
N GLY A 299 -16.94 14.81 24.86
CA GLY A 299 -16.81 13.96 23.68
C GLY A 299 -17.85 14.26 22.59
N ILE A 300 -18.39 15.47 22.55
CA ILE A 300 -19.24 15.99 21.48
C ILE A 300 -18.69 17.38 21.11
N GLY A 301 -18.38 17.60 19.83
CA GLY A 301 -17.80 18.86 19.40
C GLY A 301 -18.74 20.07 19.56
N ASP A 302 -18.14 21.22 19.80
CA ASP A 302 -18.81 22.48 20.09
C ASP A 302 -19.74 22.91 18.92
N ARG A 303 -19.30 22.70 17.67
CA ARG A 303 -20.08 22.86 16.43
C ARG A 303 -21.39 22.06 16.42
N GLN A 304 -21.38 20.82 16.93
CA GLN A 304 -22.55 19.95 17.00
C GLN A 304 -23.49 20.38 18.14
N GLU A 305 -22.94 20.91 19.24
CA GLU A 305 -23.70 21.32 20.43
C GLU A 305 -24.25 22.76 20.37
N VAL A 306 -23.62 23.68 19.63
CA VAL A 306 -24.08 25.07 19.49
C VAL A 306 -25.43 25.17 18.75
N GLY A 307 -25.65 24.29 17.76
CA GLY A 307 -26.89 24.14 16.98
C GLY A 307 -27.18 25.27 15.98
N ASP A 308 -28.38 25.24 15.36
CA ASP A 308 -28.88 26.10 14.24
C ASP A 308 -28.52 27.62 14.22
N ASP A 309 -28.08 28.25 15.31
CA ASP A 309 -27.83 29.70 15.43
C ASP A 309 -26.79 30.00 16.53
N VAL A 310 -25.50 30.11 16.18
CA VAL A 310 -24.39 30.48 17.08
C VAL A 310 -24.61 31.77 17.89
N GLN A 311 -25.49 32.67 17.45
CA GLN A 311 -25.86 33.89 18.19
C GLN A 311 -27.00 33.66 19.21
N SER A 312 -27.49 32.43 19.32
CA SER A 312 -28.55 31.95 20.22
C SER A 312 -28.40 30.44 20.48
N PRO A 313 -27.26 29.99 21.03
CA PRO A 313 -26.90 28.58 21.10
C PRO A 313 -27.88 27.72 21.91
N ALA A 314 -27.77 26.41 21.76
CA ALA A 314 -28.56 25.44 22.52
C ALA A 314 -28.31 25.56 24.04
N ASP A 315 -29.32 25.18 24.82
CA ASP A 315 -29.41 25.23 26.30
C ASP A 315 -30.51 24.22 26.66
N THR A 316 -30.17 22.94 26.51
CA THR A 316 -31.08 21.79 26.54
C THR A 316 -31.63 21.54 27.95
N ASP A 317 -30.81 21.75 28.98
CA ASP A 317 -31.19 21.73 30.39
C ASP A 317 -32.06 22.96 30.79
N GLY A 318 -31.74 24.15 30.29
CA GLY A 318 -32.41 25.41 30.61
C GLY A 318 -31.84 26.17 31.83
N ASP A 319 -30.60 25.87 32.21
CA ASP A 319 -29.80 26.50 33.27
C ASP A 319 -29.32 27.90 32.85
N GLY A 320 -28.96 28.05 31.58
CA GLY A 320 -28.42 29.28 30.97
C GLY A 320 -26.90 29.29 30.79
N ILE A 321 -26.26 28.12 30.80
CA ILE A 321 -24.98 27.83 30.14
C ILE A 321 -25.35 27.19 28.78
N PRO A 322 -24.63 27.47 27.68
CA PRO A 322 -24.80 26.74 26.42
C PRO A 322 -24.50 25.25 26.56
N ASP A 323 -25.02 24.41 25.67
CA ASP A 323 -24.78 22.96 25.73
C ASP A 323 -23.27 22.64 25.60
N TYR A 324 -22.58 23.20 24.59
CA TYR A 324 -21.12 23.15 24.36
C TYR A 324 -20.21 23.64 25.51
N ARG A 325 -20.78 24.02 26.65
CA ARG A 325 -20.05 24.45 27.86
C ARG A 325 -20.66 23.89 29.16
N ASP A 326 -21.49 22.85 29.04
CA ASP A 326 -22.07 22.09 30.14
C ASP A 326 -22.09 20.57 29.86
N SER A 327 -20.94 19.90 30.10
CA SER A 327 -20.66 18.46 30.38
C SER A 327 -21.67 17.64 31.23
N ALA A 328 -22.83 18.20 31.50
CA ALA A 328 -24.01 17.54 32.04
C ALA A 328 -25.19 17.46 31.04
N SER A 329 -25.05 17.96 29.80
CA SER A 329 -26.16 18.31 28.89
C SER A 329 -26.37 17.41 27.65
N VAL A 330 -25.60 16.32 27.45
CA VAL A 330 -25.76 15.29 26.38
C VAL A 330 -26.83 15.54 25.28
N SER A 331 -26.39 16.15 24.17
CA SER A 331 -27.22 16.54 23.01
C SER A 331 -27.41 15.44 21.93
N GLY A 332 -27.61 14.17 22.32
CA GLY A 332 -27.88 13.07 21.36
C GLY A 332 -29.37 12.77 21.17
N GLY A 333 -30.09 13.47 20.26
CA GLY A 333 -31.56 13.41 20.31
C GLY A 333 -32.40 13.83 19.09
N SER A 334 -32.28 13.15 17.95
CA SER A 334 -33.16 13.28 16.77
C SER A 334 -34.67 13.37 17.13
N THR A 335 -35.37 14.39 16.62
CA THR A 335 -36.72 14.78 17.09
C THR A 335 -37.89 14.05 16.40
N ASP A 336 -37.88 12.73 16.46
CA ASP A 336 -39.00 11.87 16.02
C ASP A 336 -39.78 11.30 17.23
N GLY A 337 -41.00 11.81 17.44
CA GLY A 337 -41.69 11.63 18.72
C GLY A 337 -42.68 10.48 18.80
N ASN A 338 -42.41 9.46 19.64
CA ASN A 338 -43.49 8.79 20.38
C ASN A 338 -43.10 8.22 21.76
N SER A 339 -44.00 8.39 22.73
CA SER A 339 -43.74 8.26 24.17
C SER A 339 -44.25 6.97 24.82
N ASP A 340 -43.39 6.22 25.52
CA ASP A 340 -43.43 5.79 26.95
C ASP A 340 -42.42 4.63 27.22
N GLY A 341 -41.74 4.47 28.36
CA GLY A 341 -41.56 5.31 29.55
C GLY A 341 -41.06 4.55 30.81
N SER A 342 -40.21 5.19 31.61
CA SER A 342 -39.92 4.90 33.05
C SER A 342 -38.92 3.78 33.45
N ALA A 343 -37.63 4.13 33.43
CA ALA A 343 -36.73 4.21 34.59
C ALA A 343 -36.35 2.98 35.48
N GLY A 344 -35.02 2.75 35.55
CA GLY A 344 -34.25 2.24 36.70
C GLY A 344 -33.81 0.76 36.61
N GLY A 345 -32.58 0.37 36.97
CA GLY A 345 -31.40 1.11 37.47
C GLY A 345 -30.52 0.23 38.40
N ASP A 346 -29.52 0.84 39.06
CA ASP A 346 -28.76 0.32 40.24
C ASP A 346 -27.45 -0.49 39.98
N THR A 347 -26.32 0.23 39.94
CA THR A 347 -25.12 0.08 40.83
C THR A 347 -23.86 -0.74 40.48
N ASN A 348 -22.73 0.00 40.51
CA ASN A 348 -21.46 -0.25 41.24
C ASN A 348 -20.80 -1.65 41.19
N GLY A 349 -19.64 -1.72 40.54
CA GLY A 349 -18.40 -1.45 41.29
C GLY A 349 -17.28 -2.51 41.30
N GLY A 350 -16.27 -2.29 40.45
CA GLY A 350 -14.87 -2.06 40.83
C GLY A 350 -13.95 -3.19 41.33
N ASP A 351 -12.65 -2.89 41.21
CA ASP A 351 -11.46 -3.45 41.90
C ASP A 351 -10.55 -4.43 41.09
N THR A 352 -9.63 -3.82 40.31
CA THR A 352 -8.15 -4.02 40.35
C THR A 352 -7.42 -5.11 39.54
N ASN A 353 -6.41 -4.61 38.79
CA ASN A 353 -5.03 -5.15 38.57
C ASN A 353 -4.85 -6.31 37.56
N ASP A 354 -3.82 -6.35 36.69
CA ASP A 354 -2.67 -5.44 36.41
C ASP A 354 -2.13 -5.72 34.97
N GLY A 355 -1.84 -4.69 34.16
CA GLY A 355 -0.85 -4.71 33.06
C GLY A 355 -1.37 -4.82 31.62
N ASP A 356 -0.90 -3.90 30.76
CA ASP A 356 -0.95 -3.82 29.29
C ASP A 356 -2.21 -4.38 28.58
N GLN A 357 -3.15 -3.48 28.26
CA GLN A 357 -3.60 -3.21 26.88
C GLN A 357 -4.04 -1.75 26.79
N LEU A 358 -3.68 -1.08 25.68
CA LEU A 358 -4.43 0.04 25.10
C LEU A 358 -5.45 -0.54 24.09
N ALA A 359 -6.31 0.32 23.54
CA ALA A 359 -7.37 0.01 22.58
C ALA A 359 -8.64 -0.69 23.12
N ALA A 360 -9.74 -0.41 22.40
CA ALA A 360 -11.07 -1.01 22.45
C ALA A 360 -12.02 -0.67 23.64
N ASN A 361 -13.01 0.20 23.33
CA ASN A 361 -14.47 0.09 23.65
C ASN A 361 -15.14 1.28 24.38
N ASP A 362 -15.33 2.41 23.70
CA ASP A 362 -16.57 3.23 23.73
C ASP A 362 -16.39 4.37 22.69
N ASP A 363 -16.51 4.02 21.41
CA ASP A 363 -16.70 4.98 20.31
C ASP A 363 -17.83 4.44 19.42
N VAL A 364 -18.66 5.33 18.86
CA VAL A 364 -19.82 4.96 18.04
C VAL A 364 -20.07 6.06 17.01
N HIS A 365 -19.62 5.78 15.79
CA HIS A 365 -19.59 6.61 14.58
C HIS A 365 -18.30 7.44 14.42
N PRO A 366 -17.29 6.88 13.71
CA PRO A 366 -16.13 7.61 13.21
C PRO A 366 -16.52 8.73 12.24
N ASP A 367 -15.59 9.67 12.08
CA ASP A 367 -15.61 10.85 11.21
C ASP A 367 -14.12 11.05 10.85
N ARG A 368 -13.69 10.59 9.66
CA ARG A 368 -12.25 10.41 9.32
C ARG A 368 -11.60 11.68 8.76
N ASP A 369 -12.27 12.38 7.85
CA ASP A 369 -11.79 13.66 7.29
C ASP A 369 -12.06 14.88 8.19
N ALA A 370 -12.89 14.70 9.23
CA ALA A 370 -13.32 15.73 10.18
C ALA A 370 -14.19 16.86 9.59
N ASP A 371 -14.90 16.67 8.46
CA ASP A 371 -15.83 17.67 7.93
C ASP A 371 -17.07 17.91 8.83
N GLY A 372 -17.34 16.93 9.72
CA GLY A 372 -18.48 16.86 10.63
C GLY A 372 -19.61 15.92 10.18
N ILE A 373 -19.38 15.06 9.19
CA ILE A 373 -20.24 13.98 8.72
C ILE A 373 -19.57 12.65 9.11
N VAL A 374 -20.32 11.79 9.79
CA VAL A 374 -19.81 10.47 10.18
C VAL A 374 -19.75 9.54 8.98
N ASN A 375 -18.72 8.69 8.91
CA ASN A 375 -18.41 7.87 7.74
C ASN A 375 -19.60 7.10 7.14
N GLN A 376 -20.51 6.60 7.99
CA GLN A 376 -21.73 5.91 7.56
C GLN A 376 -22.70 6.76 6.68
N ASP A 377 -22.74 8.08 6.89
CA ASP A 377 -23.60 9.01 6.14
C ASP A 377 -22.77 9.81 5.09
N ASP A 378 -21.46 9.61 5.05
CA ASP A 378 -20.55 10.16 4.03
C ASP A 378 -20.54 9.34 2.72
N LEU A 379 -19.76 9.77 1.73
CA LEU A 379 -19.52 9.10 0.44
C LEU A 379 -18.09 9.37 -0.13
N ASP A 380 -17.22 10.05 0.61
CA ASP A 380 -15.91 10.61 0.24
C ASP A 380 -15.07 10.67 1.54
N ASP A 381 -14.88 9.52 2.21
CA ASP A 381 -14.49 9.38 3.64
C ASP A 381 -13.10 9.95 4.03
N ASP A 382 -12.22 10.23 3.06
CA ASP A 382 -10.90 10.87 3.16
C ASP A 382 -10.86 12.27 2.47
N ASN A 383 -11.94 12.64 1.79
CA ASN A 383 -12.14 13.87 1.00
C ASN A 383 -11.17 14.03 -0.19
N ASP A 384 -10.63 12.95 -0.75
CA ASP A 384 -9.73 12.97 -1.91
C ASP A 384 -10.44 13.29 -3.24
N SER A 385 -11.78 13.34 -3.25
CA SER A 385 -12.68 13.53 -4.41
C SER A 385 -12.96 12.31 -5.28
N ILE A 386 -12.43 11.14 -4.93
CA ILE A 386 -12.86 9.85 -5.41
C ILE A 386 -14.17 9.51 -4.65
N LEU A 387 -14.48 8.29 -4.24
CA LEU A 387 -15.75 7.94 -3.56
C LEU A 387 -15.62 6.53 -2.98
N ASP A 388 -16.01 6.26 -1.73
CA ASP A 388 -15.86 4.92 -1.12
C ASP A 388 -16.46 3.74 -1.91
N THR A 389 -17.36 4.00 -2.87
CA THR A 389 -17.88 2.99 -3.81
C THR A 389 -17.03 2.72 -5.06
N GLU A 390 -16.03 3.55 -5.34
CA GLU A 390 -15.05 3.49 -6.43
C GLU A 390 -13.73 2.90 -5.90
N GLU A 391 -13.22 3.35 -4.75
CA GLU A 391 -12.23 2.61 -3.92
C GLU A 391 -12.76 1.25 -3.45
N GLY A 392 -14.05 1.13 -3.15
CA GLY A 392 -14.68 -0.14 -2.78
C GLY A 392 -14.52 -0.50 -1.31
N ILE A 393 -14.68 0.49 -0.43
CA ILE A 393 -14.98 0.30 0.99
C ILE A 393 -16.23 -0.58 1.17
N ILE A 394 -16.17 -1.45 2.17
CA ILE A 394 -17.27 -2.33 2.56
C ILE A 394 -17.55 -2.13 4.04
N ASP A 395 -18.61 -1.38 4.38
CA ASP A 395 -19.25 -1.44 5.70
C ASP A 395 -20.54 -2.27 5.61
N ALA A 396 -20.43 -3.60 5.75
CA ALA A 396 -21.58 -4.49 5.73
C ALA A 396 -22.33 -4.49 7.07
N ASN A 397 -21.68 -4.06 8.15
CA ASN A 397 -22.18 -4.15 9.52
C ASN A 397 -23.00 -2.91 9.93
N GLY A 398 -22.67 -1.76 9.35
CA GLY A 398 -23.31 -0.47 9.54
C GLY A 398 -22.84 0.28 10.78
N ASP A 399 -21.54 0.30 11.08
CA ASP A 399 -20.96 1.11 12.16
C ASP A 399 -20.11 2.31 11.71
N GLY A 400 -19.82 2.43 10.41
CA GLY A 400 -18.96 3.49 9.87
C GLY A 400 -17.47 3.16 9.95
N VAL A 401 -17.11 1.89 10.04
CA VAL A 401 -15.73 1.40 9.92
C VAL A 401 -15.69 0.41 8.76
N ALA A 402 -14.69 0.54 7.87
CA ALA A 402 -14.40 -0.43 6.83
C ALA A 402 -14.21 -1.85 7.42
N ASP A 403 -14.97 -2.83 6.91
CA ASP A 403 -14.72 -4.24 7.17
C ASP A 403 -13.38 -4.64 6.50
N ALA A 404 -12.68 -5.62 7.07
CA ALA A 404 -11.33 -6.07 6.67
C ALA A 404 -11.24 -6.75 5.27
N ASN A 405 -12.28 -6.64 4.45
CA ASN A 405 -12.33 -7.08 3.06
C ASN A 405 -12.67 -5.93 2.08
N SER A 406 -12.62 -4.69 2.56
CA SER A 406 -12.49 -3.48 1.73
C SER A 406 -11.22 -3.56 0.86
N ARG A 407 -11.14 -2.76 -0.21
CA ARG A 407 -9.90 -2.69 -1.00
C ARG A 407 -8.80 -2.03 -0.16
N ASP A 408 -7.59 -2.53 -0.37
CA ASP A 408 -6.32 -2.15 0.23
C ASP A 408 -5.31 -2.52 -0.87
N SER A 409 -5.01 -1.54 -1.73
CA SER A 409 -4.32 -1.70 -3.01
C SER A 409 -2.80 -1.70 -2.85
N ASP A 410 -2.28 -1.00 -1.84
CA ASP A 410 -0.87 -1.03 -1.49
C ASP A 410 -0.50 -2.15 -0.48
N GLY A 411 -1.40 -2.53 0.43
CA GLY A 411 -1.17 -3.55 1.44
C GLY A 411 -0.51 -3.05 2.74
N ASP A 412 -0.50 -1.74 3.01
CA ASP A 412 0.02 -1.17 4.26
C ASP A 412 -0.92 -1.46 5.47
N GLY A 413 -2.21 -1.66 5.19
CA GLY A 413 -3.27 -1.93 6.15
C GLY A 413 -4.34 -0.84 6.27
N THR A 414 -4.24 0.23 5.50
CA THR A 414 -5.22 1.29 5.29
C THR A 414 -6.06 0.95 4.05
N PRO A 415 -7.40 0.89 4.16
CA PRO A 415 -8.24 0.68 2.99
C PRO A 415 -8.20 1.88 2.03
N ASP A 416 -8.22 1.66 0.72
CA ASP A 416 -8.11 2.71 -0.32
C ASP A 416 -8.98 3.96 -0.05
N GLY A 417 -10.26 3.80 0.27
CA GLY A 417 -11.18 4.92 0.54
C GLY A 417 -11.11 5.49 1.96
N TYR A 418 -9.97 5.24 2.60
CA TYR A 418 -9.43 5.87 3.80
C TYR A 418 -8.01 6.39 3.54
N ASP A 419 -7.41 6.08 2.40
CA ASP A 419 -6.04 6.41 2.03
C ASP A 419 -5.99 7.77 1.31
N LEU A 420 -4.80 8.34 1.18
CA LEU A 420 -4.54 9.54 0.37
C LEU A 420 -3.49 9.29 -0.72
N ASP A 421 -2.95 8.07 -0.82
CA ASP A 421 -1.85 7.63 -1.70
C ASP A 421 -2.03 6.10 -1.96
N SER A 422 -3.15 5.70 -2.58
CA SER A 422 -3.69 4.32 -2.59
C SER A 422 -2.79 3.25 -3.25
N ASP A 423 -1.79 3.64 -4.04
CA ASP A 423 -0.74 2.73 -4.53
C ASP A 423 0.65 3.00 -3.93
N ASN A 424 0.78 4.03 -3.09
CA ASN A 424 1.95 4.42 -2.31
C ASN A 424 3.17 4.80 -3.16
N ASP A 425 2.94 5.40 -4.32
CA ASP A 425 3.97 5.94 -5.20
C ASP A 425 4.44 7.36 -4.78
N GLY A 426 3.75 8.02 -3.86
CA GLY A 426 4.10 9.35 -3.36
C GLY A 426 3.45 10.51 -4.13
N ILE A 427 2.48 10.23 -4.99
CA ILE A 427 1.58 11.19 -5.62
C ILE A 427 0.15 10.89 -5.15
N LEU A 428 -0.49 11.90 -4.57
CA LEU A 428 -1.71 11.74 -3.76
C LEU A 428 -2.98 11.60 -4.61
N ASP A 429 -3.91 10.74 -4.21
CA ASP A 429 -5.10 10.32 -4.98
C ASP A 429 -5.95 11.48 -5.53
N LEU A 430 -6.05 12.62 -4.83
CA LEU A 430 -6.69 13.85 -5.32
C LEU A 430 -6.09 14.43 -6.63
N ILE A 431 -4.85 14.08 -6.95
CA ILE A 431 -4.06 14.52 -8.12
C ILE A 431 -4.17 13.50 -9.26
N GLU A 432 -4.17 12.22 -8.93
CA GLU A 432 -4.29 11.08 -9.85
C GLU A 432 -5.74 10.83 -10.24
N GLY A 433 -6.69 11.12 -9.35
CA GLY A 433 -8.08 10.75 -9.46
C GLY A 433 -8.80 11.33 -10.68
N ARG A 434 -9.22 12.61 -10.63
CA ARG A 434 -10.17 13.15 -11.63
C ARG A 434 -10.16 14.66 -11.88
N LEU A 435 -9.45 15.43 -11.06
CA LEU A 435 -9.49 16.89 -11.07
C LEU A 435 -8.31 17.47 -11.86
N ASP A 436 -8.49 18.66 -12.44
CA ASP A 436 -7.36 19.37 -13.05
C ASP A 436 -6.58 20.15 -11.97
N ALA A 437 -5.25 20.24 -12.09
CA ALA A 437 -4.39 20.94 -11.13
C ALA A 437 -4.80 22.40 -10.85
N ALA A 438 -5.52 23.04 -11.77
CA ALA A 438 -6.06 24.40 -11.57
C ALA A 438 -7.35 24.44 -10.74
N THR A 439 -8.01 23.29 -10.57
CA THR A 439 -9.15 23.05 -9.68
C THR A 439 -8.66 22.55 -8.33
N ILE A 440 -7.74 21.57 -8.29
CA ILE A 440 -7.10 21.05 -7.06
C ILE A 440 -6.53 22.21 -6.24
N ALA A 441 -5.69 23.08 -6.83
CA ALA A 441 -5.14 24.29 -6.19
C ALA A 441 -6.17 25.38 -5.80
N THR A 442 -7.47 25.07 -5.83
CA THR A 442 -8.55 25.88 -5.25
C THR A 442 -9.45 25.13 -4.27
N LEU A 443 -9.27 23.81 -4.14
CA LEU A 443 -9.99 22.91 -3.23
C LEU A 443 -9.06 22.40 -2.14
N ASP A 444 -7.84 22.01 -2.51
CA ASP A 444 -6.70 21.85 -1.61
C ASP A 444 -5.66 22.95 -1.90
N PRO A 445 -5.61 24.02 -1.08
CA PRO A 445 -4.61 25.07 -1.20
C PRO A 445 -3.32 24.78 -0.40
N VAL A 446 -3.28 23.69 0.38
CA VAL A 446 -2.17 23.30 1.26
C VAL A 446 -1.36 22.11 0.72
N ASP A 447 -1.89 21.41 -0.29
CA ASP A 447 -1.25 20.31 -1.05
C ASP A 447 -1.00 19.06 -0.15
N ILE A 448 -2.01 18.71 0.65
CA ILE A 448 -2.01 17.61 1.64
C ILE A 448 -2.74 16.34 1.17
N GLY A 449 -3.39 16.37 0.00
CA GLY A 449 -4.07 15.20 -0.59
C GLY A 449 -5.57 15.13 -0.35
N ALA A 450 -6.08 15.84 0.66
CA ALA A 450 -7.51 15.95 0.95
C ALA A 450 -8.07 17.33 0.55
N ILE A 451 -9.32 17.39 0.10
CA ILE A 451 -10.04 18.66 -0.10
C ILE A 451 -10.22 19.35 1.26
N ASP A 452 -9.88 20.63 1.30
CA ASP A 452 -9.99 21.49 2.49
C ASP A 452 -11.43 21.52 3.03
N ILE A 453 -11.62 21.11 4.29
CA ILE A 453 -12.90 21.09 5.02
C ILE A 453 -13.65 22.44 5.04
N ARG A 454 -12.97 23.56 4.76
CA ARG A 454 -13.58 24.89 4.60
C ARG A 454 -14.39 25.00 3.29
N ILE A 455 -14.21 24.07 2.34
CA ILE A 455 -15.03 23.92 1.14
C ILE A 455 -16.39 23.36 1.55
N ASN A 456 -17.47 24.01 1.13
CA ASN A 456 -18.83 23.55 1.43
C ASN A 456 -19.08 22.11 0.92
N VAL A 457 -19.10 21.16 1.84
CA VAL A 457 -19.60 19.78 1.73
C VAL A 457 -21.13 19.68 1.77
N GLY A 458 -21.66 18.55 1.33
CA GLY A 458 -23.10 18.28 1.20
C GLY A 458 -23.77 17.87 2.52
N ALA A 459 -24.62 16.86 2.44
CA ALA A 459 -25.01 16.04 3.59
C ALA A 459 -24.69 14.57 3.27
N ASN A 460 -23.51 14.38 2.66
CA ASN A 460 -23.05 13.19 1.96
C ASN A 460 -21.53 13.28 1.62
N GLY A 461 -20.74 13.95 2.46
CA GLY A 461 -19.34 14.33 2.17
C GLY A 461 -19.22 15.26 0.98
N ILE A 462 -18.76 14.69 -0.13
CA ILE A 462 -18.53 15.29 -1.46
C ILE A 462 -18.74 16.81 -1.53
N ALA A 463 -17.62 17.52 -1.71
CA ALA A 463 -17.59 18.95 -1.93
C ALA A 463 -18.58 19.42 -3.03
N ASN A 464 -19.50 20.35 -2.68
CA ASN A 464 -20.58 20.85 -3.56
C ASN A 464 -20.09 21.44 -4.91
N VAL A 465 -18.80 21.72 -5.03
CA VAL A 465 -18.13 22.33 -6.19
C VAL A 465 -17.81 21.34 -7.31
N ILE A 466 -17.54 20.07 -6.97
CA ILE A 466 -17.27 18.96 -7.92
C ILE A 466 -18.54 18.17 -8.28
N GLU A 467 -19.55 18.22 -7.41
CA GLU A 467 -20.86 17.60 -7.61
C GLU A 467 -21.60 18.03 -8.90
N SER A 468 -22.40 17.10 -9.46
CA SER A 468 -23.29 17.42 -10.58
C SER A 468 -24.43 18.40 -10.21
N SER A 469 -24.79 18.45 -8.92
CA SER A 469 -25.54 19.51 -8.23
C SER A 469 -25.62 19.22 -6.74
N ASP A 470 -25.64 20.26 -5.90
CA ASP A 470 -25.81 20.21 -4.44
C ASP A 470 -26.69 19.02 -3.95
N ASP A 471 -26.12 18.15 -3.09
CA ASP A 471 -26.68 16.90 -2.54
C ASP A 471 -27.04 15.84 -3.63
N SER A 472 -26.18 15.59 -4.62
CA SER A 472 -26.43 14.60 -5.68
C SER A 472 -25.85 13.20 -5.43
N GLY A 473 -24.74 13.09 -4.69
CA GLY A 473 -23.97 11.85 -4.57
C GLY A 473 -23.39 11.40 -5.92
N THR A 474 -23.02 12.35 -6.79
CA THR A 474 -22.52 12.07 -8.14
C THR A 474 -21.60 13.17 -8.68
N ILE A 475 -20.33 12.82 -8.87
CA ILE A 475 -19.34 13.68 -9.53
C ILE A 475 -19.52 13.60 -11.06
N SER A 476 -19.11 14.67 -11.78
CA SER A 476 -19.36 14.82 -13.23
C SER A 476 -18.15 14.52 -14.13
N GLN A 477 -16.96 14.39 -13.54
CA GLN A 477 -15.73 13.96 -14.20
C GLN A 477 -15.57 12.45 -13.99
N PRO A 478 -15.08 11.70 -15.01
CA PRO A 478 -14.60 10.35 -14.77
C PRO A 478 -13.25 10.42 -14.05
N LEU A 479 -12.86 9.29 -13.44
CA LEU A 479 -11.46 9.01 -13.13
C LEU A 479 -10.58 9.12 -14.38
N PHE A 480 -9.30 9.39 -14.16
CA PHE A 480 -8.25 9.13 -15.12
C PHE A 480 -7.96 7.61 -15.18
N ASP A 481 -7.32 7.22 -16.27
CA ASP A 481 -7.15 5.87 -16.84
C ASP A 481 -6.30 6.14 -18.09
N THR A 482 -5.04 6.52 -17.85
CA THR A 482 -4.20 7.26 -18.82
C THR A 482 -3.68 6.35 -19.93
N ASP A 483 -3.15 5.17 -19.61
CA ASP A 483 -2.78 4.14 -20.60
C ASP A 483 -4.02 3.46 -21.26
N GLY A 484 -5.11 3.30 -20.49
CA GLY A 484 -6.36 2.69 -20.91
C GLY A 484 -6.53 1.19 -20.64
N ASP A 485 -5.75 0.59 -19.72
CA ASP A 485 -5.82 -0.83 -19.34
C ASP A 485 -7.06 -1.17 -18.51
N GLY A 486 -7.53 -0.21 -17.68
CA GLY A 486 -8.69 -0.33 -16.81
C GLY A 486 -8.41 -0.16 -15.31
N THR A 487 -7.15 -0.01 -14.92
CA THR A 487 -6.67 0.51 -13.64
C THR A 487 -6.69 2.05 -13.72
N PRO A 488 -7.36 2.74 -12.79
CA PRO A 488 -7.27 4.20 -12.68
C PRO A 488 -5.90 4.64 -12.16
N ASP A 489 -5.42 5.80 -12.64
CA ASP A 489 -4.10 6.39 -12.31
C ASP A 489 -3.76 6.46 -10.78
N TYR A 490 -4.74 6.44 -9.87
CA TYR A 490 -4.51 6.51 -8.40
C TYR A 490 -4.30 5.12 -7.75
N MET A 491 -4.29 4.07 -8.55
CA MET A 491 -4.01 2.69 -8.13
C MET A 491 -3.03 2.03 -9.11
N ASP A 492 -2.25 2.82 -9.85
CA ASP A 492 -1.36 2.36 -10.92
C ASP A 492 0.00 3.06 -10.87
N ILE A 493 1.02 2.30 -10.46
CA ILE A 493 2.41 2.72 -10.26
C ILE A 493 3.18 3.12 -11.55
N ASP A 494 2.53 3.05 -12.72
CA ASP A 494 3.04 3.35 -14.08
C ASP A 494 1.85 3.86 -14.93
N SER A 495 1.28 5.02 -14.56
CA SER A 495 -0.05 5.52 -15.00
C SER A 495 -0.23 5.58 -16.52
N ASP A 496 0.85 5.78 -17.28
CA ASP A 496 0.81 5.88 -18.74
C ASP A 496 1.36 4.66 -19.50
N GLY A 497 1.87 3.67 -18.75
CA GLY A 497 2.29 2.35 -19.24
C GLY A 497 3.56 2.38 -20.09
N ASP A 498 4.48 3.31 -19.84
CA ASP A 498 5.74 3.44 -20.57
C ASP A 498 6.88 2.55 -20.02
N GLY A 499 6.80 2.14 -18.75
CA GLY A 499 7.84 1.37 -18.06
C GLY A 499 8.83 2.18 -17.22
N ILE A 500 8.48 3.40 -16.82
CA ILE A 500 9.03 4.19 -15.72
C ILE A 500 7.96 4.25 -14.62
N PHE A 501 8.36 4.25 -13.34
CA PHE A 501 7.38 4.37 -12.25
C PHE A 501 7.08 5.83 -11.95
N ASP A 502 5.82 6.15 -11.69
CA ASP A 502 5.30 7.49 -11.41
C ASP A 502 6.09 8.19 -10.27
N LEU A 503 6.38 7.48 -9.18
CA LEU A 503 7.33 7.87 -8.12
C LEU A 503 8.66 8.44 -8.64
N VAL A 504 9.28 7.79 -9.64
CA VAL A 504 10.58 8.17 -10.21
C VAL A 504 10.43 9.37 -11.13
N GLU A 505 9.30 9.47 -11.82
CA GLU A 505 8.93 10.58 -12.67
C GLU A 505 8.70 11.85 -11.87
N ALA A 506 7.96 11.76 -10.76
CA ALA A 506 7.86 12.79 -9.74
C ALA A 506 9.20 13.11 -9.04
N GLY A 507 10.24 12.30 -9.26
CA GLY A 507 11.61 12.54 -8.79
C GLY A 507 11.91 12.01 -7.39
N GLY A 508 11.11 11.06 -6.93
CA GLY A 508 11.35 10.22 -5.76
C GLY A 508 12.52 9.24 -5.97
N VAL A 509 12.65 8.29 -5.04
CA VAL A 509 13.75 7.31 -5.04
C VAL A 509 13.23 5.94 -4.65
N ASP A 510 13.09 5.08 -5.64
CA ASP A 510 12.84 3.65 -5.48
C ASP A 510 14.20 2.89 -5.43
N ALA A 511 14.52 2.23 -4.31
CA ALA A 511 15.81 1.55 -4.15
C ALA A 511 15.76 0.01 -4.16
N ASP A 512 14.58 -0.60 -3.99
CA ASP A 512 14.32 -2.03 -4.11
C ASP A 512 13.63 -2.44 -5.42
N GLY A 513 12.96 -1.52 -6.09
CA GLY A 513 12.44 -1.65 -7.46
C GLY A 513 10.98 -2.05 -7.56
N ASP A 514 10.13 -1.61 -6.63
CA ASP A 514 8.70 -1.95 -6.56
C ASP A 514 7.74 -0.80 -6.90
N GLY A 515 8.27 0.40 -7.21
CA GLY A 515 7.48 1.57 -7.58
C GLY A 515 7.01 2.44 -6.42
N ARG A 516 7.28 2.05 -5.16
CA ARG A 516 6.67 2.67 -3.96
C ARG A 516 7.64 3.41 -3.05
N ILE A 517 7.11 4.19 -2.12
CA ILE A 517 7.87 5.02 -1.19
C ILE A 517 8.79 4.17 -0.27
N ASP A 518 10.09 4.21 -0.58
CA ASP A 518 11.15 3.43 0.07
C ASP A 518 11.33 3.79 1.56
N GLY A 519 10.65 3.02 2.41
CA GLY A 519 10.74 3.12 3.87
C GLY A 519 9.64 3.93 4.53
N PHE A 520 8.45 3.97 3.91
CA PHE A 520 7.16 4.46 4.39
C PHE A 520 7.01 4.59 5.92
N VAL A 521 6.57 5.78 6.36
CA VAL A 521 6.19 6.10 7.73
C VAL A 521 4.92 6.94 7.74
N ASP A 522 3.82 6.32 8.12
CA ASP A 522 2.61 6.99 8.60
C ASP A 522 2.62 6.98 10.15
N GLU A 523 2.69 8.16 10.79
CA GLU A 523 2.49 8.31 12.26
C GLU A 523 1.07 8.83 12.63
N ASP A 524 0.20 9.19 11.67
CA ASP A 524 -1.16 9.71 11.93
C ASP A 524 -2.36 8.90 11.36
N ASP A 525 -2.07 7.69 10.85
CA ASP A 525 -3.00 6.65 10.37
C ASP A 525 -3.89 7.12 9.18
N LYS A 526 -3.28 7.81 8.20
CA LYS A 526 -3.90 8.37 6.98
C LYS A 526 -3.54 7.66 5.65
N GLY A 527 -2.66 6.66 5.65
CA GLY A 527 -2.28 5.87 4.45
C GLY A 527 -1.16 6.48 3.59
N VAL A 528 -0.87 7.78 3.75
CA VAL A 528 0.23 8.48 3.08
C VAL A 528 1.47 8.64 3.97
N ASP A 529 2.68 8.56 3.40
CA ASP A 529 3.92 8.83 4.13
C ASP A 529 3.98 10.27 4.69
N ASP A 530 4.26 10.40 5.98
CA ASP A 530 4.38 11.67 6.73
C ASP A 530 5.23 12.73 5.99
N ALA A 531 6.28 12.32 5.27
CA ALA A 531 7.19 13.22 4.59
C ALA A 531 6.71 13.61 3.18
N VAL A 532 5.91 12.75 2.52
CA VAL A 532 5.17 13.08 1.30
C VAL A 532 4.03 14.04 1.64
N GLN A 533 3.18 13.72 2.62
CA GLN A 533 2.07 14.60 3.02
C GLN A 533 2.58 15.98 3.51
N ALA A 534 3.71 16.03 4.23
CA ALA A 534 4.30 17.30 4.66
C ALA A 534 5.03 18.07 3.53
N SER A 535 5.30 17.46 2.38
CA SER A 535 6.04 18.05 1.26
C SER A 535 5.91 17.19 -0.02
N ALA A 536 4.76 17.28 -0.69
CA ALA A 536 4.44 16.48 -1.88
C ALA A 536 5.55 16.47 -2.95
N LEU A 537 5.65 15.35 -3.68
CA LEU A 537 6.68 15.18 -4.71
C LEU A 537 6.56 16.20 -5.86
N PRO A 538 7.68 16.59 -6.50
CA PRO A 538 7.67 17.47 -7.65
C PRO A 538 6.87 16.93 -8.85
N ARG A 539 5.74 17.57 -9.16
CA ARG A 539 4.99 17.32 -10.41
C ARG A 539 5.71 17.99 -11.59
N PHE A 540 6.56 17.25 -12.29
CA PHE A 540 7.26 17.72 -13.48
C PHE A 540 6.30 17.80 -14.69
N ASP A 541 6.58 18.73 -15.61
CA ASP A 541 5.85 19.00 -16.86
C ASP A 541 6.92 19.54 -17.82
N THR A 542 7.65 18.61 -18.43
CA THR A 542 8.94 18.85 -19.08
C THR A 542 8.77 19.67 -20.37
N ASP A 543 7.79 19.36 -21.23
CA ASP A 543 7.51 20.11 -22.46
C ASP A 543 6.65 21.40 -22.27
N GLN A 544 5.89 21.51 -21.16
CA GLN A 544 4.95 22.60 -20.82
C GLN A 544 3.64 22.63 -21.64
N ASP A 545 3.15 21.46 -22.06
CA ASP A 545 1.81 21.19 -22.59
C ASP A 545 0.73 21.28 -21.48
N GLY A 546 1.08 20.79 -20.28
CA GLY A 546 0.21 20.75 -19.10
C GLY A 546 -0.35 19.37 -18.75
N GLN A 547 0.22 18.30 -19.29
CA GLN A 547 0.22 16.97 -18.70
C GLN A 547 1.50 16.83 -17.85
N PRO A 548 1.46 16.23 -16.65
CA PRO A 548 2.69 15.87 -15.94
C PRO A 548 3.48 14.77 -16.65
N ASP A 549 4.78 14.67 -16.39
CA ASP A 549 5.68 13.67 -16.99
C ASP A 549 5.11 12.24 -16.83
N TYR A 550 4.72 11.84 -15.60
CA TYR A 550 4.11 10.54 -15.26
C TYR A 550 2.74 10.23 -15.91
N ARG A 551 2.22 11.13 -16.75
CA ARG A 551 1.00 10.94 -17.56
C ARG A 551 1.22 11.34 -19.03
N ASP A 552 2.46 11.37 -19.50
CA ASP A 552 2.80 11.74 -20.88
C ASP A 552 3.99 10.97 -21.49
N VAL A 553 3.66 9.88 -22.17
CA VAL A 553 4.48 8.93 -22.97
C VAL A 553 5.50 9.49 -24.00
N ASP A 554 5.78 10.80 -24.00
CA ASP A 554 6.68 11.59 -24.86
C ASP A 554 7.03 12.89 -24.08
N SER A 555 7.53 12.79 -22.83
CA SER A 555 7.60 13.86 -21.78
C SER A 555 8.27 15.15 -22.25
N ASP A 556 9.25 15.05 -23.15
CA ASP A 556 10.01 16.19 -23.68
C ASP A 556 9.49 16.71 -25.05
N ALA A 557 8.52 15.99 -25.63
CA ALA A 557 7.88 16.17 -26.92
C ALA A 557 8.82 16.26 -28.15
N ASP A 558 9.96 15.59 -28.11
CA ASP A 558 10.86 15.34 -29.24
C ASP A 558 10.17 14.50 -30.34
N GLY A 559 9.34 13.53 -29.95
CA GLY A 559 8.68 12.56 -30.81
C GLY A 559 9.28 11.16 -30.79
N ILE A 560 10.07 10.84 -29.78
CA ILE A 560 10.49 9.50 -29.36
C ILE A 560 9.71 9.21 -28.06
N PRO A 561 9.01 8.07 -27.92
CA PRO A 561 8.33 7.77 -26.67
C PRO A 561 9.31 7.41 -25.56
N ASP A 562 8.98 7.77 -24.33
CA ASP A 562 9.83 7.64 -23.14
C ASP A 562 10.25 6.16 -22.90
N SER A 563 9.32 5.21 -23.08
CA SER A 563 9.54 3.75 -23.20
C SER A 563 10.63 3.28 -24.20
N VAL A 564 11.07 4.13 -25.14
CA VAL A 564 12.17 3.87 -26.10
C VAL A 564 13.49 4.48 -25.62
N GLU A 565 13.42 5.54 -24.81
CA GLU A 565 14.56 6.28 -24.27
C GLU A 565 15.00 5.66 -22.94
N ASN A 566 14.07 5.14 -22.14
CA ASN A 566 14.34 4.32 -20.97
C ASN A 566 14.94 2.96 -21.36
N THR A 567 16.25 2.94 -21.59
CA THR A 567 17.06 1.73 -21.75
C THR A 567 17.55 1.15 -20.40
N GLY A 568 17.02 1.67 -19.29
CA GLY A 568 17.41 1.36 -17.91
C GLY A 568 16.47 0.34 -17.25
N SER A 569 16.01 0.66 -16.06
CA SER A 569 14.90 0.01 -15.36
C SER A 569 13.91 1.07 -14.88
N ALA A 570 12.64 0.73 -14.64
CA ALA A 570 11.63 1.68 -14.16
C ALA A 570 12.13 2.51 -12.95
N SER A 571 12.69 1.83 -11.95
CA SER A 571 13.29 2.43 -10.74
C SER A 571 14.61 3.19 -10.94
N ASN A 572 15.25 3.09 -12.10
CA ASN A 572 16.48 3.82 -12.44
C ASN A 572 16.57 3.98 -13.97
N PRO A 573 15.93 5.02 -14.54
CA PRO A 573 16.03 5.35 -15.96
C PRO A 573 17.47 5.63 -16.40
N THR A 574 17.69 5.60 -17.72
CA THR A 574 19.00 5.95 -18.29
C THR A 574 19.26 7.46 -18.18
N ASP A 575 20.48 7.81 -17.76
CA ASP A 575 21.08 9.16 -17.76
C ASP A 575 22.40 9.05 -18.54
N SER A 576 22.36 9.39 -19.83
CA SER A 576 23.43 9.13 -20.82
C SER A 576 24.58 10.14 -20.73
N ASP A 577 24.28 11.39 -20.40
CA ASP A 577 25.23 12.50 -20.24
C ASP A 577 25.86 12.54 -18.83
N GLY A 578 25.09 12.21 -17.80
CA GLY A 578 25.47 12.19 -16.39
C GLY A 578 25.21 13.50 -15.62
N ASP A 579 24.25 14.35 -16.03
CA ASP A 579 23.88 15.58 -15.32
C ASP A 579 22.77 15.42 -14.27
N GLY A 580 21.98 14.35 -14.37
CA GLY A 580 20.97 13.94 -13.40
C GLY A 580 19.51 14.13 -13.82
N ALA A 581 19.23 14.55 -15.07
CA ALA A 581 17.98 14.22 -15.74
C ALA A 581 18.02 12.79 -16.30
N GLY A 582 16.87 12.16 -16.49
CA GLY A 582 16.76 10.95 -17.32
C GLY A 582 16.63 11.34 -18.80
N ASP A 583 17.10 10.48 -19.70
CA ASP A 583 17.13 10.70 -21.16
C ASP A 583 15.74 11.11 -21.71
N TYR A 584 14.68 10.47 -21.22
CA TYR A 584 13.27 10.74 -21.57
C TYR A 584 12.79 12.18 -21.28
N ARG A 585 13.58 12.97 -20.53
CA ARG A 585 13.31 14.39 -20.25
C ARG A 585 14.21 15.35 -21.06
N GLU A 586 14.99 14.85 -22.02
CA GLU A 586 16.06 15.58 -22.70
C GLU A 586 16.11 15.45 -24.24
N GLN A 587 15.85 16.56 -24.96
CA GLN A 587 15.91 16.65 -26.43
C GLN A 587 17.31 16.45 -27.08
N ASP A 588 18.34 16.03 -26.34
CA ASP A 588 19.78 15.91 -26.71
C ASP A 588 20.47 15.03 -25.63
N SER A 589 19.96 13.81 -25.38
CA SER A 589 20.29 12.88 -24.27
C SER A 589 21.79 12.63 -24.03
N ASP A 590 22.60 12.59 -25.10
CA ASP A 590 24.06 12.41 -24.99
C ASP A 590 24.87 13.73 -24.93
N ASN A 591 24.16 14.86 -25.06
CA ASN A 591 24.62 16.24 -25.12
C ASN A 591 25.79 16.50 -26.13
N ASP A 592 25.86 15.75 -27.26
CA ASP A 592 26.75 15.99 -28.42
C ASP A 592 26.45 17.34 -29.08
N GLY A 593 25.19 17.79 -29.04
CA GLY A 593 24.68 19.00 -29.65
C GLY A 593 23.91 18.76 -30.96
N VAL A 594 23.25 17.61 -31.05
CA VAL A 594 22.33 17.17 -32.10
C VAL A 594 21.16 16.50 -31.38
N SER A 595 19.93 16.87 -31.73
CA SER A 595 18.75 16.38 -31.01
C SER A 595 18.39 14.95 -31.39
N ASP A 596 17.74 14.25 -30.48
CA ASP A 596 17.48 12.81 -30.57
C ASP A 596 16.56 12.46 -31.75
N ALA A 597 15.53 13.28 -32.02
CA ALA A 597 14.74 13.25 -33.26
C ALA A 597 15.54 13.37 -34.58
N GLU A 598 16.78 13.89 -34.59
CA GLU A 598 17.68 13.88 -35.77
C GLU A 598 18.53 12.60 -35.86
N GLU A 599 18.75 11.88 -34.75
CA GLU A 599 19.66 10.73 -34.58
C GLU A 599 18.92 9.37 -34.59
N VAL A 600 17.82 9.25 -33.83
CA VAL A 600 16.94 8.05 -33.71
C VAL A 600 16.58 7.44 -35.06
N GLY A 601 16.40 8.29 -36.07
CA GLY A 601 16.30 7.90 -37.47
C GLY A 601 14.86 7.80 -38.00
N PRO A 602 14.53 6.78 -38.81
CA PRO A 602 13.26 6.72 -39.53
C PRO A 602 12.16 5.86 -38.88
N ASP A 603 12.47 5.20 -37.77
CA ASP A 603 11.65 4.18 -37.09
C ASP A 603 12.04 4.24 -35.59
N THR A 604 11.19 4.80 -34.72
CA THR A 604 11.52 4.98 -33.29
C THR A 604 11.61 3.65 -32.55
N ALA A 605 10.73 2.69 -32.87
CA ALA A 605 10.78 1.33 -32.35
C ALA A 605 12.00 0.48 -32.82
N GLN A 606 12.87 1.01 -33.67
CA GLN A 606 14.19 0.43 -33.99
C GLN A 606 15.20 1.57 -34.21
N PRO A 607 15.66 2.21 -33.12
CA PRO A 607 16.53 3.36 -33.21
C PRO A 607 17.86 2.98 -33.89
N VAL A 608 18.48 3.95 -34.55
CA VAL A 608 19.70 3.69 -35.32
C VAL A 608 20.88 3.52 -34.35
N ASP A 609 21.43 2.31 -34.25
CA ASP A 609 22.81 2.09 -33.80
C ASP A 609 23.75 2.03 -35.04
N THR A 610 24.55 3.08 -35.25
CA THR A 610 25.55 3.17 -36.33
C THR A 610 26.81 2.34 -36.04
N ASN A 611 27.05 2.06 -34.77
CA ASN A 611 28.29 1.61 -34.15
C ASN A 611 28.31 0.07 -34.03
N GLY A 612 27.19 -0.52 -33.63
CA GLY A 612 26.96 -1.95 -33.41
C GLY A 612 27.40 -2.41 -32.03
N ASP A 613 27.29 -1.57 -31.00
CA ASP A 613 27.62 -1.92 -29.61
C ASP A 613 26.43 -1.93 -28.63
N GLY A 614 25.22 -1.65 -29.11
CA GLY A 614 23.97 -1.81 -28.36
C GLY A 614 23.41 -0.50 -27.77
N THR A 615 24.15 0.59 -27.84
CA THR A 615 23.65 1.94 -27.51
C THR A 615 23.04 2.57 -28.77
N ALA A 616 21.89 3.24 -28.64
CA ALA A 616 21.31 3.99 -29.77
C ALA A 616 22.17 5.22 -30.12
N ASP A 617 22.17 5.69 -31.37
CA ASP A 617 22.97 6.84 -31.80
C ASP A 617 22.63 8.11 -30.99
N PHE A 618 21.41 8.25 -30.45
CA PHE A 618 20.97 9.36 -29.61
C PHE A 618 21.46 9.30 -28.15
N GLN A 619 21.93 8.13 -27.71
CA GLN A 619 22.51 7.89 -26.37
C GLN A 619 24.04 7.65 -26.42
N ASP A 620 24.67 7.68 -27.61
CA ASP A 620 26.11 7.36 -27.79
C ASP A 620 26.96 8.58 -28.18
N SER A 621 27.43 9.31 -27.17
CA SER A 621 28.40 10.42 -27.31
C SER A 621 29.77 10.05 -27.93
N SER A 622 29.97 8.77 -28.29
CA SER A 622 31.10 8.28 -29.08
C SER A 622 30.85 8.29 -30.60
N VAL A 623 29.58 8.28 -31.02
CA VAL A 623 29.10 8.65 -32.36
C VAL A 623 29.25 10.18 -32.53
N GLN A 624 29.10 10.66 -33.77
CA GLN A 624 29.32 12.04 -34.17
C GLN A 624 28.53 12.30 -35.46
N PHE A 625 27.32 12.86 -35.35
CA PHE A 625 26.45 13.05 -36.51
C PHE A 625 26.99 14.12 -37.49
N THR A 626 27.55 13.68 -38.62
CA THR A 626 28.28 14.58 -39.53
C THR A 626 27.53 14.92 -40.83
N ASP A 627 26.73 15.99 -40.80
CA ASP A 627 26.31 16.80 -41.97
C ASP A 627 25.80 15.93 -43.14
N GLY A 628 24.79 15.09 -42.86
CA GLY A 628 23.76 14.57 -43.78
C GLY A 628 24.18 14.12 -45.19
N SER A 629 25.41 13.62 -45.40
CA SER A 629 25.92 13.48 -46.77
C SER A 629 26.93 12.36 -47.10
N THR A 630 27.15 11.38 -46.21
CA THR A 630 27.68 10.05 -46.59
C THR A 630 27.15 8.92 -45.71
N PRO A 631 26.35 7.98 -46.23
CA PRO A 631 26.23 6.67 -45.60
C PRO A 631 27.61 6.01 -45.57
N VAL A 632 28.05 5.61 -44.38
CA VAL A 632 29.18 4.68 -44.24
C VAL A 632 28.73 3.34 -44.85
N GLU A 633 29.59 2.66 -45.62
CA GLU A 633 29.23 1.32 -46.09
C GLU A 633 29.35 0.36 -44.89
N PRO A 634 28.32 -0.42 -44.53
CA PRO A 634 28.46 -1.41 -43.47
C PRO A 634 29.54 -2.43 -43.86
N GLU A 635 30.52 -2.60 -42.97
CA GLU A 635 31.37 -3.78 -42.96
C GLU A 635 30.49 -5.02 -42.67
N PRO A 636 30.90 -6.25 -43.04
CA PRO A 636 30.00 -7.39 -42.97
C PRO A 636 29.61 -7.68 -41.52
N SER A 637 28.31 -7.80 -41.28
CA SER A 637 27.70 -8.00 -39.96
C SER A 637 28.45 -9.02 -39.11
N PRO A 638 28.56 -8.81 -37.78
CA PRO A 638 28.62 -9.95 -36.87
C PRO A 638 27.39 -10.87 -37.13
N SER A 639 27.43 -12.14 -36.71
CA SER A 639 26.14 -12.79 -36.46
C SER A 639 25.51 -12.13 -35.24
N ALA A 640 24.23 -12.40 -34.98
CA ALA A 640 23.64 -11.99 -33.71
C ALA A 640 24.33 -12.74 -32.54
N ASP A 641 23.89 -12.41 -31.34
CA ASP A 641 24.44 -12.79 -30.04
C ASP A 641 23.19 -12.73 -29.11
N HIS A 642 22.25 -13.70 -29.25
CA HIS A 642 20.89 -13.59 -28.67
C HIS A 642 20.86 -13.81 -27.14
N ASP A 643 21.93 -14.36 -26.59
CA ASP A 643 22.16 -14.51 -25.14
C ASP A 643 22.94 -13.33 -24.52
N GLY A 644 23.58 -12.49 -25.33
CA GLY A 644 24.47 -11.42 -24.89
C GLY A 644 25.76 -11.89 -24.18
N ASP A 645 26.16 -13.17 -24.27
CA ASP A 645 27.39 -13.67 -23.59
C ASP A 645 28.68 -13.10 -24.24
N GLY A 646 28.56 -12.58 -25.46
CA GLY A 646 29.65 -12.06 -26.29
C GLY A 646 30.25 -13.11 -27.23
N GLN A 647 29.56 -14.23 -27.44
CA GLN A 647 29.81 -15.24 -28.47
C GLN A 647 28.69 -15.22 -29.51
N PRO A 648 28.97 -14.72 -30.73
CA PRO A 648 27.93 -14.62 -31.74
C PRO A 648 27.42 -16.00 -32.19
N ASP A 649 26.10 -16.22 -32.31
CA ASP A 649 25.41 -17.53 -32.52
C ASP A 649 26.01 -18.42 -33.61
N SER A 650 26.65 -17.84 -34.63
CA SER A 650 27.44 -18.63 -35.59
C SER A 650 28.65 -19.40 -35.01
N GLN A 651 28.93 -19.22 -33.71
CA GLN A 651 30.03 -19.80 -32.95
C GLN A 651 29.66 -20.30 -31.55
N ASP A 652 28.46 -20.03 -31.04
CA ASP A 652 28.00 -20.68 -29.82
C ASP A 652 27.46 -22.11 -30.08
N THR A 653 26.85 -22.67 -29.04
CA THR A 653 26.36 -24.02 -28.86
C THR A 653 25.10 -24.07 -27.98
N ASP A 654 24.59 -22.90 -27.63
CA ASP A 654 23.57 -22.50 -26.65
C ASP A 654 23.35 -21.03 -27.09
N ASP A 655 22.45 -20.78 -28.06
CA ASP A 655 22.45 -19.46 -28.77
C ASP A 655 21.67 -18.38 -27.97
N ASP A 656 20.91 -18.80 -26.97
CA ASP A 656 19.97 -18.09 -26.06
C ASP A 656 20.30 -18.30 -24.56
N ASN A 657 21.09 -19.32 -24.20
CA ASN A 657 21.60 -19.65 -22.84
C ASN A 657 20.54 -20.09 -21.81
N ASP A 658 19.38 -20.56 -22.24
CA ASP A 658 18.39 -21.26 -21.40
C ASP A 658 18.97 -22.53 -20.72
N GLY A 659 20.00 -23.14 -21.34
CA GLY A 659 20.64 -24.37 -20.92
C GLY A 659 20.31 -25.59 -21.80
N ILE A 660 19.50 -25.41 -22.84
CA ILE A 660 19.18 -26.40 -23.87
C ILE A 660 20.05 -26.10 -25.11
N SER A 661 21.13 -26.88 -25.27
CA SER A 661 22.12 -26.64 -26.31
C SER A 661 21.62 -26.88 -27.74
N ASP A 662 21.88 -25.96 -28.70
CA ASP A 662 21.32 -25.84 -30.07
C ASP A 662 21.41 -27.05 -31.06
N LEU A 663 21.89 -28.17 -30.54
CA LEU A 663 21.73 -29.51 -31.09
C LEU A 663 20.39 -30.17 -30.72
N VAL A 664 19.68 -29.70 -29.69
CA VAL A 664 18.49 -30.35 -29.11
C VAL A 664 17.21 -29.76 -29.72
N GLU A 665 17.02 -28.46 -29.64
CA GLU A 665 15.90 -27.70 -30.20
C GLU A 665 16.14 -27.46 -31.70
N GLY A 666 17.21 -26.75 -32.05
CA GLY A 666 17.92 -26.86 -33.32
C GLY A 666 17.39 -26.11 -34.55
N SER A 667 16.13 -26.28 -34.97
CA SER A 667 15.51 -25.44 -36.04
C SER A 667 14.01 -25.71 -36.27
N ALA A 668 13.26 -26.00 -35.20
CA ALA A 668 11.82 -25.87 -35.26
C ALA A 668 11.43 -24.39 -35.01
N ASP A 669 10.14 -24.15 -34.82
CA ASP A 669 9.43 -22.88 -34.83
C ASP A 669 8.06 -23.27 -34.23
N SER A 670 8.08 -23.57 -32.92
CA SER A 670 7.07 -24.34 -32.18
C SER A 670 5.79 -23.52 -31.94
N ASP A 671 5.94 -22.27 -31.50
CA ASP A 671 4.84 -21.35 -31.34
C ASP A 671 4.28 -20.84 -32.71
N SER A 672 5.17 -20.66 -33.70
CA SER A 672 4.96 -20.00 -35.00
C SER A 672 4.94 -18.45 -35.05
N ASP A 673 5.59 -17.74 -34.14
CA ASP A 673 5.84 -16.29 -34.19
C ASP A 673 6.86 -15.87 -35.28
N GLY A 674 7.84 -16.73 -35.56
CA GLY A 674 8.92 -16.53 -36.54
C GLY A 674 10.33 -16.29 -35.96
N VAL A 675 10.52 -16.35 -34.64
CA VAL A 675 11.73 -16.81 -33.97
C VAL A 675 11.88 -18.32 -34.27
N ILE A 676 12.91 -18.98 -33.76
CA ILE A 676 13.06 -20.43 -33.83
C ILE A 676 13.54 -20.86 -32.46
N ASP A 677 13.08 -22.01 -31.96
CA ASP A 677 13.24 -22.63 -30.62
C ASP A 677 14.67 -22.72 -30.03
N ARG A 678 15.66 -22.13 -30.70
CA ARG A 678 17.10 -22.15 -30.43
C ARG A 678 17.72 -20.75 -30.62
N LEU A 679 16.86 -19.75 -30.52
CA LEU A 679 17.07 -18.30 -30.44
C LEU A 679 15.94 -17.71 -29.54
N ASP A 680 15.31 -18.58 -28.76
CA ASP A 680 13.97 -18.45 -28.19
C ASP A 680 14.07 -18.82 -26.71
N ARG A 681 13.34 -18.13 -25.84
CA ARG A 681 13.38 -18.38 -24.39
C ARG A 681 12.07 -18.91 -23.83
N ASP A 682 11.04 -18.99 -24.68
CA ASP A 682 9.69 -19.45 -24.39
C ASP A 682 9.14 -20.08 -25.70
N SER A 683 9.71 -21.24 -26.04
CA SER A 683 9.67 -21.88 -27.37
C SER A 683 8.27 -22.22 -27.89
N ASP A 684 7.27 -22.33 -27.02
CA ASP A 684 5.87 -22.47 -27.40
C ASP A 684 4.94 -21.35 -26.93
N ASN A 685 5.47 -20.35 -26.20
CA ASN A 685 4.79 -19.13 -25.77
C ASN A 685 3.64 -19.37 -24.76
N ASP A 686 3.82 -20.32 -23.86
CA ASP A 686 2.92 -20.58 -22.73
C ASP A 686 3.17 -19.66 -21.52
N GLY A 687 4.38 -19.09 -21.41
CA GLY A 687 4.77 -18.18 -20.34
C GLY A 687 5.71 -18.78 -19.27
N VAL A 688 6.00 -20.06 -19.33
CA VAL A 688 7.11 -20.69 -18.63
C VAL A 688 8.34 -20.61 -19.56
N LEU A 689 9.54 -20.55 -19.00
CA LEU A 689 10.75 -20.46 -19.81
C LEU A 689 11.35 -21.85 -20.06
N ASP A 690 11.94 -22.05 -21.25
CA ASP A 690 12.69 -23.27 -21.63
C ASP A 690 13.74 -23.69 -20.58
N ALA A 691 14.29 -22.69 -19.86
CA ALA A 691 15.25 -22.86 -18.78
C ALA A 691 14.69 -23.59 -17.54
N VAL A 692 13.38 -23.50 -17.31
CA VAL A 692 12.64 -24.11 -16.19
C VAL A 692 12.15 -25.50 -16.57
N GLU A 693 11.45 -25.64 -17.71
CA GLU A 693 10.89 -26.90 -18.22
C GLU A 693 12.02 -27.88 -18.59
N THR A 694 13.08 -27.35 -19.20
CA THR A 694 14.26 -28.04 -19.70
C THR A 694 13.99 -28.99 -20.87
N GLY A 695 15.06 -29.46 -21.52
CA GLY A 695 15.00 -30.44 -22.62
C GLY A 695 14.63 -31.87 -22.20
N ARG A 696 13.54 -32.05 -21.43
CA ARG A 696 12.95 -33.32 -20.97
C ARG A 696 11.90 -33.83 -21.98
N ASP A 697 10.96 -34.65 -21.49
CA ASP A 697 9.97 -35.50 -22.18
C ASP A 697 9.18 -36.20 -21.04
N THR A 698 8.51 -35.39 -20.20
CA THR A 698 7.97 -35.78 -18.87
C THR A 698 6.75 -36.70 -18.98
N ASP A 699 5.83 -36.41 -19.90
CA ASP A 699 4.72 -37.31 -20.22
C ASP A 699 5.16 -38.61 -20.95
N SER A 700 6.26 -38.53 -21.72
CA SER A 700 6.80 -39.53 -22.67
C SER A 700 6.00 -39.79 -23.97
N ASP A 701 5.21 -38.84 -24.45
CA ASP A 701 4.61 -38.76 -25.79
C ASP A 701 5.71 -38.68 -26.89
N GLY A 702 6.73 -37.85 -26.66
CA GLY A 702 7.81 -37.54 -27.58
C GLY A 702 7.88 -36.11 -28.12
N ILE A 703 7.06 -35.19 -27.61
CA ILE A 703 7.29 -33.75 -27.52
C ILE A 703 8.11 -33.50 -26.23
N PRO A 704 9.14 -32.63 -26.26
CA PRO A 704 9.85 -32.21 -25.05
C PRO A 704 9.10 -31.10 -24.32
N ASP A 705 9.18 -31.08 -22.99
CA ASP A 705 8.51 -30.14 -22.06
C ASP A 705 8.46 -28.69 -22.61
N TYR A 706 9.61 -28.07 -22.95
CA TYR A 706 9.73 -26.75 -23.63
C TYR A 706 9.05 -26.56 -25.02
N ARG A 707 8.12 -27.43 -25.38
CA ARG A 707 7.30 -27.41 -26.60
C ARG A 707 5.91 -28.04 -26.40
N ASP A 708 5.60 -28.49 -25.20
CA ASP A 708 4.33 -29.09 -24.82
C ASP A 708 3.60 -28.09 -23.92
N LEU A 709 2.33 -27.84 -24.22
CA LEU A 709 1.52 -26.92 -23.42
C LEU A 709 0.76 -27.66 -22.30
N ASP A 710 1.18 -28.89 -22.01
CA ASP A 710 0.53 -29.96 -21.22
C ASP A 710 1.63 -31.03 -20.95
N SER A 711 2.74 -30.61 -20.32
CA SER A 711 4.05 -31.31 -20.24
C SER A 711 4.03 -32.64 -19.51
N ASP A 712 3.10 -32.79 -18.58
CA ASP A 712 2.89 -33.99 -17.79
C ASP A 712 1.74 -34.84 -18.37
N ASN A 713 0.85 -34.22 -19.15
CA ASN A 713 -0.31 -34.77 -19.87
C ASN A 713 -1.45 -35.23 -18.95
N ASP A 714 -1.68 -34.54 -17.83
CA ASP A 714 -2.91 -34.64 -17.01
C ASP A 714 -4.13 -33.99 -17.73
N GLY A 715 -3.87 -33.04 -18.63
CA GLY A 715 -4.87 -32.32 -19.42
C GLY A 715 -5.21 -30.90 -18.96
N LEU A 716 -4.51 -30.33 -17.99
CA LEU A 716 -4.45 -28.91 -17.74
C LEU A 716 -3.54 -28.22 -18.79
N PHE A 717 -2.93 -27.09 -18.43
CA PHE A 717 -2.00 -26.37 -19.28
C PHE A 717 -0.90 -25.82 -18.38
N ASP A 718 0.36 -26.09 -18.70
CA ASP A 718 1.53 -25.66 -17.95
C ASP A 718 1.42 -24.20 -17.45
N SER A 719 1.04 -23.30 -18.36
CA SER A 719 0.79 -21.88 -18.11
C SER A 719 -0.22 -21.59 -16.99
N LEU A 720 -1.24 -22.42 -16.86
CA LEU A 720 -2.33 -22.32 -15.89
C LEU A 720 -1.90 -22.86 -14.51
N GLU A 721 -1.23 -24.02 -14.48
CA GLU A 721 -0.67 -24.64 -13.27
C GLU A 721 0.47 -23.81 -12.68
N ALA A 722 1.30 -23.21 -13.52
CA ALA A 722 2.32 -22.21 -13.14
C ALA A 722 1.74 -20.92 -12.51
N GLY A 723 0.43 -20.83 -12.31
CA GLY A 723 -0.23 -19.82 -11.48
C GLY A 723 -0.97 -18.71 -12.23
N ARG A 724 -1.16 -18.83 -13.56
CA ARG A 724 -1.75 -17.75 -14.37
C ARG A 724 -3.28 -17.81 -14.36
N THR A 725 -3.92 -16.72 -13.95
CA THR A 725 -5.38 -16.62 -13.82
C THR A 725 -6.15 -16.54 -15.16
N ALA A 726 -5.46 -16.29 -16.28
CA ALA A 726 -6.10 -16.17 -17.60
C ALA A 726 -5.19 -16.63 -18.75
N VAL A 727 -5.40 -17.86 -19.22
CA VAL A 727 -4.70 -18.44 -20.38
C VAL A 727 -5.57 -18.38 -21.65
N SER A 728 -4.95 -18.33 -22.84
CA SER A 728 -5.74 -18.32 -24.08
C SER A 728 -6.41 -19.68 -24.32
N ALA A 729 -7.42 -19.73 -25.21
CA ALA A 729 -8.06 -20.99 -25.63
C ALA A 729 -7.16 -21.93 -26.48
N SER A 730 -5.83 -21.76 -26.34
CA SER A 730 -4.76 -22.49 -26.98
C SER A 730 -3.54 -22.65 -26.04
N GLY A 731 -3.71 -22.54 -24.72
CA GLY A 731 -2.65 -22.61 -23.69
C GLY A 731 -1.75 -21.36 -23.62
N ARG A 732 -1.34 -20.87 -24.79
CA ARG A 732 -0.36 -19.80 -24.98
C ARG A 732 -0.78 -18.43 -24.45
N LEU A 733 0.16 -17.64 -23.94
CA LEU A 733 0.00 -16.21 -23.63
C LEU A 733 -0.19 -15.38 -24.90
N ALA A 734 0.72 -15.52 -25.88
CA ALA A 734 0.80 -14.61 -27.02
C ALA A 734 0.10 -15.14 -28.28
N SER A 735 -0.49 -14.24 -29.06
CA SER A 735 -1.09 -14.58 -30.37
C SER A 735 -0.09 -14.53 -31.55
N SER A 736 1.10 -15.13 -31.41
CA SER A 736 2.16 -15.22 -32.46
C SER A 736 2.56 -13.87 -33.09
N ALA A 737 2.51 -12.78 -32.33
CA ALA A 737 2.63 -11.41 -32.85
C ALA A 737 3.07 -10.34 -31.85
N GLN A 738 3.25 -10.68 -30.56
CA GLN A 738 3.72 -9.80 -29.49
C GLN A 738 4.69 -10.58 -28.60
N VAL A 739 5.85 -10.88 -29.20
CA VAL A 739 7.04 -11.39 -28.53
C VAL A 739 8.17 -10.39 -28.77
N ASP A 740 9.20 -10.44 -27.94
CA ASP A 740 10.40 -9.64 -28.13
C ASP A 740 11.34 -10.24 -29.21
N GLN A 741 12.60 -9.78 -29.26
CA GLN A 741 13.59 -10.29 -30.22
C GLN A 741 14.22 -11.65 -29.83
N PHE A 742 13.87 -12.17 -28.67
CA PHE A 742 14.31 -13.43 -28.07
C PHE A 742 13.13 -14.42 -27.90
N GLY A 743 12.00 -14.17 -28.56
CA GLY A 743 10.80 -15.03 -28.55
C GLY A 743 9.94 -14.95 -27.29
N LEU A 744 10.34 -14.12 -26.32
CA LEU A 744 9.68 -14.02 -25.02
C LEU A 744 8.36 -13.25 -25.12
N ALA A 745 7.26 -13.84 -24.61
CA ALA A 745 6.01 -13.12 -24.41
C ALA A 745 6.11 -12.15 -23.21
N GLN A 746 5.35 -11.06 -23.28
CA GLN A 746 5.18 -10.16 -22.14
C GLN A 746 4.48 -10.93 -20.99
N GLY A 747 5.11 -10.94 -19.81
CA GLY A 747 4.63 -11.65 -18.63
C GLY A 747 5.17 -13.08 -18.43
N SER A 748 6.08 -13.59 -19.28
CA SER A 748 6.78 -14.88 -19.08
C SER A 748 7.80 -14.79 -17.91
N GLY A 749 8.02 -15.88 -17.16
CA GLY A 749 8.82 -15.82 -15.91
C GLY A 749 9.52 -17.11 -15.46
N GLU A 750 10.58 -16.98 -14.65
CA GLU A 750 11.37 -18.11 -14.09
C GLU A 750 10.75 -18.78 -12.85
N SER A 751 9.68 -18.22 -12.28
CA SER A 751 9.04 -18.76 -11.06
C SER A 751 7.85 -19.63 -11.44
N VAL A 752 7.94 -20.92 -11.10
CA VAL A 752 6.84 -21.89 -11.20
C VAL A 752 6.36 -22.28 -9.80
N LEU A 753 5.10 -22.70 -9.70
CA LEU A 753 4.49 -23.14 -8.46
C LEU A 753 4.96 -24.56 -8.09
N ASP A 754 4.98 -24.84 -6.78
CA ASP A 754 5.40 -26.09 -6.14
C ASP A 754 4.55 -26.15 -4.85
N THR A 755 3.26 -26.48 -5.03
CA THR A 755 2.18 -26.32 -4.03
C THR A 755 2.38 -27.21 -2.81
N ASP A 756 2.83 -28.45 -3.04
CA ASP A 756 3.09 -29.40 -1.95
C ASP A 756 4.50 -29.26 -1.32
N GLN A 757 5.46 -28.64 -2.01
CA GLN A 757 6.89 -28.52 -1.66
C GLN A 757 7.68 -29.84 -1.69
N ASP A 758 7.27 -30.80 -2.52
CA ASP A 758 8.01 -32.02 -2.88
C ASP A 758 9.28 -31.69 -3.70
N GLY A 759 9.18 -30.69 -4.59
CA GLY A 759 10.23 -30.26 -5.51
C GLY A 759 10.15 -30.83 -6.94
N VAL A 760 9.02 -31.43 -7.30
CA VAL A 760 8.36 -31.29 -8.61
C VAL A 760 7.64 -29.92 -8.63
N ALA A 761 7.29 -29.40 -9.80
CA ALA A 761 6.52 -28.16 -9.93
C ALA A 761 5.14 -28.53 -10.48
N ASP A 762 4.08 -27.81 -10.11
CA ASP A 762 2.68 -28.19 -10.38
C ASP A 762 2.47 -28.63 -11.84
N MET A 763 2.93 -27.84 -12.81
CA MET A 763 2.93 -28.14 -14.26
C MET A 763 3.70 -29.42 -14.73
N LEU A 764 4.33 -30.14 -13.81
CA LEU A 764 5.04 -31.42 -14.01
C LEU A 764 4.60 -32.48 -12.98
N ASP A 765 3.64 -32.13 -12.13
CA ASP A 765 3.09 -32.93 -11.05
C ASP A 765 1.73 -33.52 -11.46
N LEU A 766 1.43 -34.72 -10.97
CA LEU A 766 0.18 -35.43 -11.26
C LEU A 766 -0.78 -35.40 -10.06
N ASP A 767 -0.41 -34.74 -8.96
CA ASP A 767 -1.01 -34.77 -7.62
C ASP A 767 -0.53 -33.49 -6.87
N SER A 768 -0.81 -32.30 -7.42
CA SER A 768 -0.12 -31.02 -7.11
C SER A 768 -0.15 -30.57 -5.64
N ASP A 769 -1.20 -30.89 -4.88
CA ASP A 769 -1.27 -30.62 -3.44
C ASP A 769 -0.85 -31.83 -2.56
N ASN A 770 -0.69 -32.99 -3.22
CA ASN A 770 -0.39 -34.30 -2.69
C ASN A 770 -1.46 -34.88 -1.74
N ASP A 771 -2.75 -34.59 -1.96
CA ASP A 771 -3.88 -35.23 -1.28
C ASP A 771 -4.07 -36.70 -1.74
N GLY A 772 -3.55 -37.09 -2.92
CA GLY A 772 -3.63 -38.45 -3.45
C GLY A 772 -4.82 -38.74 -4.37
N LEU A 773 -5.63 -37.73 -4.73
CA LEU A 773 -6.37 -37.66 -5.98
C LEU A 773 -5.36 -37.51 -7.13
N THR A 774 -5.62 -36.67 -8.12
CA THR A 774 -4.69 -36.32 -9.22
C THR A 774 -5.35 -35.19 -9.98
N ASP A 775 -4.65 -34.14 -10.38
CA ASP A 775 -5.22 -32.91 -10.95
C ASP A 775 -6.37 -33.16 -11.98
N MET A 776 -6.17 -34.09 -12.91
CA MET A 776 -7.18 -34.63 -13.85
C MET A 776 -8.55 -35.01 -13.21
N GLN A 777 -8.56 -35.61 -12.03
CA GLN A 777 -9.73 -36.10 -11.29
C GLN A 777 -10.52 -34.94 -10.66
N GLU A 778 -9.87 -33.96 -10.04
CA GLU A 778 -10.49 -32.74 -9.50
C GLU A 778 -11.16 -31.91 -10.61
N VAL A 779 -10.47 -31.68 -11.75
CA VAL A 779 -11.08 -31.03 -12.92
C VAL A 779 -12.15 -31.87 -13.63
N GLY A 780 -12.39 -33.10 -13.16
CA GLY A 780 -13.49 -33.97 -13.60
C GLY A 780 -13.29 -34.62 -14.97
N LEU A 781 -12.03 -34.74 -15.42
CA LEU A 781 -11.65 -35.55 -16.58
C LEU A 781 -11.74 -37.05 -16.22
N VAL A 782 -11.36 -37.94 -17.16
CA VAL A 782 -11.61 -39.38 -17.01
C VAL A 782 -10.39 -40.22 -17.38
N ASP A 783 -9.55 -40.47 -16.39
CA ASP A 783 -8.54 -41.52 -16.46
C ASP A 783 -9.22 -42.92 -16.54
N ALA A 784 -8.87 -43.69 -17.58
CA ALA A 784 -9.33 -45.06 -17.77
C ALA A 784 -8.24 -46.14 -17.53
N ASN A 785 -7.01 -45.69 -17.26
CA ASN A 785 -5.77 -46.43 -17.05
C ASN A 785 -5.45 -46.58 -15.56
N ALA A 786 -5.73 -45.55 -14.77
CA ALA A 786 -5.16 -45.28 -13.45
C ALA A 786 -3.64 -45.03 -13.54
N ASP A 787 -3.25 -44.01 -14.32
CA ASP A 787 -1.90 -43.47 -14.43
C ASP A 787 -1.84 -41.93 -14.59
N GLY A 788 -2.90 -41.21 -14.19
CA GLY A 788 -2.94 -39.74 -14.07
C GLY A 788 -3.08 -38.98 -15.39
N ARG A 789 -2.85 -39.64 -16.53
CA ARG A 789 -2.61 -38.99 -17.84
C ARG A 789 -3.63 -39.30 -18.93
N VAL A 790 -3.73 -38.43 -19.94
CA VAL A 790 -4.78 -38.46 -20.98
C VAL A 790 -4.72 -39.72 -21.88
N ASP A 791 -5.82 -40.48 -21.91
CA ASP A 791 -5.87 -41.83 -22.51
C ASP A 791 -6.00 -41.83 -24.06
N GLU A 792 -4.98 -42.37 -24.74
CA GLU A 792 -4.79 -42.45 -26.21
C GLU A 792 -4.28 -41.15 -26.92
N PHE A 793 -3.39 -40.35 -26.29
CA PHE A 793 -2.80 -39.09 -26.82
C PHE A 793 -2.59 -39.02 -28.35
N THR A 794 -3.04 -37.91 -28.94
CA THR A 794 -3.01 -37.60 -30.37
C THR A 794 -2.93 -36.09 -30.61
N ASP A 795 -1.73 -35.54 -30.68
CA ASP A 795 -1.52 -34.27 -31.40
C ASP A 795 -1.60 -34.50 -32.94
N SER A 796 -2.51 -33.76 -33.60
CA SER A 796 -2.60 -33.68 -35.08
C SER A 796 -2.19 -32.31 -35.65
N ASN A 797 -2.00 -31.33 -34.78
CA ASN A 797 -1.92 -29.91 -35.05
C ASN A 797 -0.44 -29.49 -35.11
N GLY A 798 0.37 -30.04 -34.19
CA GLY A 798 1.68 -29.59 -33.79
C GLY A 798 1.63 -28.49 -32.73
N ASP A 799 0.72 -28.56 -31.76
CA ASP A 799 0.50 -27.51 -30.74
C ASP A 799 0.57 -28.00 -29.28
N GLY A 800 1.17 -29.15 -28.99
CA GLY A 800 1.51 -29.55 -27.61
C GLY A 800 0.33 -29.93 -26.71
N VAL A 801 -0.82 -30.33 -27.29
CA VAL A 801 -2.04 -30.69 -26.54
C VAL A 801 -2.78 -31.84 -27.25
N ASP A 802 -3.51 -32.69 -26.53
CA ASP A 802 -4.35 -33.71 -27.16
C ASP A 802 -5.53 -33.13 -28.00
N ASP A 803 -5.72 -33.64 -29.22
CA ASP A 803 -6.84 -33.34 -30.15
C ASP A 803 -8.24 -33.37 -29.49
N SER A 804 -8.41 -34.08 -28.37
CA SER A 804 -9.68 -34.25 -27.68
C SER A 804 -9.95 -33.25 -26.56
N LEU A 805 -8.92 -32.58 -26.02
CA LEU A 805 -9.04 -31.54 -25.00
C LEU A 805 -9.12 -30.12 -25.61
N ALA A 806 -8.40 -29.87 -26.72
CA ALA A 806 -8.23 -28.57 -27.40
C ALA A 806 -9.51 -27.85 -27.97
N ASN A 807 -10.70 -28.07 -27.40
CA ASN A 807 -11.95 -27.33 -27.69
C ASN A 807 -12.82 -27.06 -26.44
N ASP A 808 -12.57 -27.74 -25.32
CA ASP A 808 -13.13 -27.36 -24.03
C ASP A 808 -12.06 -26.48 -23.36
N VAL A 809 -12.41 -25.27 -22.92
CA VAL A 809 -11.46 -24.43 -22.19
C VAL A 809 -11.41 -25.03 -20.80
N LEU A 810 -10.28 -25.67 -20.49
CA LEU A 810 -10.01 -26.23 -19.17
C LEU A 810 -9.54 -25.04 -18.34
N THR A 811 -10.51 -24.44 -17.67
CA THR A 811 -10.27 -23.49 -16.60
C THR A 811 -9.94 -24.29 -15.36
N LEU A 812 -8.98 -23.82 -14.56
CA LEU A 812 -8.88 -24.23 -13.17
C LEU A 812 -10.27 -24.18 -12.56
N ARG A 813 -10.63 -25.29 -11.95
CA ARG A 813 -11.85 -25.38 -11.19
C ARG A 813 -11.53 -24.81 -9.81
N ASP A 814 -12.45 -24.01 -9.33
CA ASP A 814 -12.41 -23.34 -8.04
C ASP A 814 -13.86 -23.48 -7.56
N THR A 815 -14.08 -24.50 -6.75
CA THR A 815 -15.42 -24.96 -6.35
C THR A 815 -15.98 -24.11 -5.20
N ASP A 816 -15.12 -23.50 -4.38
CA ASP A 816 -15.55 -22.62 -3.29
C ASP A 816 -15.47 -21.11 -3.52
N MET A 817 -14.66 -20.65 -4.47
CA MET A 817 -14.37 -19.27 -4.83
C MET A 817 -13.41 -18.54 -3.88
N ASP A 818 -12.55 -19.26 -3.16
CA ASP A 818 -11.53 -18.69 -2.27
C ASP A 818 -10.23 -18.27 -2.99
N ARG A 819 -10.10 -18.64 -4.27
CA ARG A 819 -8.99 -18.40 -5.22
C ARG A 819 -7.89 -19.48 -5.24
N ILE A 820 -8.00 -20.52 -4.41
CA ILE A 820 -7.26 -21.78 -4.56
C ILE A 820 -8.09 -22.70 -5.46
N PRO A 821 -7.53 -23.18 -6.59
CA PRO A 821 -8.20 -24.19 -7.41
C PRO A 821 -8.32 -25.54 -6.71
N ASP A 822 -9.36 -26.32 -7.02
CA ASP A 822 -9.57 -27.70 -6.55
C ASP A 822 -8.28 -28.55 -6.65
N VAL A 823 -7.47 -28.39 -7.72
CA VAL A 823 -6.21 -29.15 -7.94
C VAL A 823 -5.03 -28.73 -7.05
N ARG A 824 -5.21 -27.71 -6.22
CA ARG A 824 -4.20 -27.18 -5.29
C ARG A 824 -4.76 -27.00 -3.88
N ASP A 825 -5.96 -27.51 -3.64
CA ASP A 825 -6.72 -27.30 -2.43
C ASP A 825 -6.99 -28.63 -1.72
N LEU A 826 -6.68 -28.66 -0.43
CA LEU A 826 -6.86 -29.84 0.40
C LEU A 826 -8.31 -29.99 0.91
N ASP A 827 -9.18 -28.98 0.75
CA ASP A 827 -10.61 -28.94 1.15
C ASP A 827 -11.44 -28.16 0.09
N SER A 828 -11.55 -28.73 -1.11
CA SER A 828 -12.06 -28.11 -2.36
C SER A 828 -13.47 -27.50 -2.30
N ASP A 829 -14.28 -27.78 -1.27
CA ASP A 829 -15.57 -27.11 -1.07
C ASP A 829 -15.76 -26.38 0.26
N GLN A 830 -14.69 -26.25 1.06
CA GLN A 830 -14.59 -25.53 2.34
C GLN A 830 -15.60 -25.97 3.40
N ASP A 831 -15.71 -27.28 3.52
CA ASP A 831 -16.59 -28.04 4.40
C ASP A 831 -15.92 -28.38 5.75
N GLY A 832 -14.59 -28.29 5.83
CA GLY A 832 -13.80 -28.68 7.00
C GLY A 832 -13.47 -30.18 7.02
N LEU A 833 -13.57 -30.86 5.87
CA LEU A 833 -13.14 -32.24 5.66
C LEU A 833 -12.28 -32.30 4.40
N SER A 834 -11.03 -32.73 4.55
CA SER A 834 -10.13 -32.78 3.38
C SER A 834 -10.59 -33.76 2.29
N ASP A 835 -10.32 -33.42 1.03
CA ASP A 835 -10.65 -34.19 -0.17
C ASP A 835 -10.27 -35.68 -0.04
N ARG A 836 -9.05 -35.91 0.47
CA ARG A 836 -8.49 -37.22 0.80
C ARG A 836 -9.31 -37.99 1.83
N PHE A 837 -9.78 -37.31 2.87
CA PHE A 837 -10.61 -37.87 3.93
C PHE A 837 -11.99 -38.25 3.38
N GLU A 838 -12.58 -37.42 2.54
CA GLU A 838 -13.88 -37.69 1.94
C GLU A 838 -13.85 -38.88 0.98
N ASN A 839 -12.81 -38.98 0.17
CA ASN A 839 -12.67 -40.05 -0.81
C ASN A 839 -12.24 -41.41 -0.19
N TRP A 840 -11.42 -41.41 0.87
CA TRP A 840 -10.87 -42.65 1.46
C TRP A 840 -10.92 -42.77 3.00
N GLY A 841 -11.00 -41.66 3.73
CA GLY A 841 -11.16 -41.57 5.18
C GLY A 841 -9.90 -41.77 6.02
N THR A 842 -10.08 -41.60 7.35
CA THR A 842 -9.10 -41.70 8.48
C THR A 842 -8.22 -42.97 8.57
N GLY A 843 -8.24 -43.83 7.56
CA GLY A 843 -7.33 -44.96 7.42
C GLY A 843 -6.11 -44.70 6.52
N SER A 844 -6.09 -43.58 5.78
CA SER A 844 -5.11 -43.27 4.72
C SER A 844 -4.20 -42.08 5.02
N ASP A 845 -4.61 -41.25 5.98
CA ASP A 845 -3.82 -40.21 6.63
C ASP A 845 -3.71 -40.58 8.13
N GLN A 846 -2.54 -40.33 8.74
CA GLN A 846 -2.25 -40.57 10.17
C GLN A 846 -1.86 -39.30 10.93
N ASP A 847 -1.60 -38.21 10.21
CA ASP A 847 -1.17 -36.91 10.71
C ASP A 847 -2.40 -35.98 10.75
N ASN A 848 -3.38 -36.21 9.87
CA ASN A 848 -4.55 -35.37 9.57
C ASN A 848 -4.16 -34.06 8.84
N ASP A 849 -3.09 -34.11 8.03
CA ASP A 849 -2.58 -32.95 7.25
C ASP A 849 -3.13 -32.90 5.81
N GLY A 850 -4.17 -33.67 5.52
CA GLY A 850 -4.80 -33.76 4.20
C GLY A 850 -4.01 -34.58 3.17
N ARG A 851 -2.72 -34.85 3.42
CA ARG A 851 -1.76 -35.30 2.40
C ARG A 851 -1.40 -36.79 2.45
N VAL A 852 -0.62 -37.24 1.46
CA VAL A 852 -0.14 -38.62 1.36
C VAL A 852 0.93 -38.96 2.43
N ASP A 853 0.45 -39.41 3.58
CA ASP A 853 1.26 -39.91 4.72
C ASP A 853 2.33 -40.97 4.32
N ASN A 854 3.60 -40.59 4.50
CA ASN A 854 4.82 -41.29 4.05
C ASN A 854 5.07 -41.32 2.53
N PHE A 855 4.65 -40.28 1.81
CA PHE A 855 4.91 -40.07 0.38
C PHE A 855 6.26 -40.60 -0.13
N VAL A 856 6.23 -41.32 -1.25
CA VAL A 856 7.39 -41.80 -1.99
C VAL A 856 7.17 -41.66 -3.49
N ASP A 857 7.56 -40.55 -4.08
CA ASP A 857 7.93 -40.55 -5.50
C ASP A 857 9.30 -41.25 -5.70
N ALA A 858 9.36 -42.10 -6.74
CA ALA A 858 10.60 -42.72 -7.22
C ALA A 858 10.83 -42.56 -8.73
N ASN A 859 9.88 -41.93 -9.43
CA ASN A 859 9.84 -41.66 -10.85
C ASN A 859 10.38 -40.24 -11.15
N GLY A 860 10.00 -39.27 -10.32
CA GLY A 860 9.98 -37.84 -10.60
C GLY A 860 8.73 -37.43 -11.37
N ASP A 861 7.55 -37.93 -10.97
CA ASP A 861 6.24 -37.63 -11.59
C ASP A 861 5.15 -37.25 -10.57
N GLY A 862 5.54 -36.71 -9.40
CA GLY A 862 4.63 -36.07 -8.43
C GLY A 862 3.72 -36.99 -7.60
N LEU A 863 3.19 -38.02 -8.24
CA LEU A 863 2.27 -38.99 -7.65
C LEU A 863 2.98 -40.13 -6.89
N ASP A 864 2.48 -40.50 -5.71
CA ASP A 864 3.09 -41.55 -4.86
C ASP A 864 3.13 -42.96 -5.52
N ASP A 865 4.29 -43.64 -5.43
CA ASP A 865 4.58 -45.00 -5.97
C ASP A 865 3.55 -46.09 -5.56
N VAL A 866 2.83 -45.86 -4.45
CA VAL A 866 1.83 -46.77 -3.87
C VAL A 866 0.42 -46.37 -4.30
N GLN A 867 0.11 -45.06 -4.30
CA GLN A 867 -1.18 -44.47 -4.69
C GLN A 867 -1.45 -44.63 -6.20
N ALA A 868 -0.44 -44.40 -7.05
CA ALA A 868 -0.43 -44.75 -8.49
C ALA A 868 -0.78 -46.23 -8.82
N GLY A 869 -0.84 -47.09 -7.80
CA GLY A 869 -1.24 -48.49 -7.91
C GLY A 869 -2.73 -48.79 -7.66
N ASP A 870 -3.50 -47.85 -7.08
CA ASP A 870 -4.90 -48.04 -6.67
C ASP A 870 -5.83 -46.85 -7.00
N LEU A 871 -5.34 -45.80 -7.70
CA LEU A 871 -6.16 -44.71 -8.25
C LEU A 871 -7.46 -45.27 -8.87
N SER A 872 -8.58 -44.84 -8.31
CA SER A 872 -9.91 -45.27 -8.70
C SER A 872 -10.81 -44.07 -8.70
N ALA A 873 -11.53 -43.88 -9.81
CA ALA A 873 -12.46 -42.77 -10.00
C ALA A 873 -13.17 -42.36 -8.70
N PRO A 874 -13.22 -41.05 -8.38
CA PRO A 874 -13.59 -40.55 -7.06
C PRO A 874 -14.90 -41.12 -6.50
N ALA A 875 -15.02 -41.09 -5.18
CA ALA A 875 -16.26 -41.37 -4.49
C ALA A 875 -17.40 -40.47 -5.01
N ASP A 876 -18.57 -41.07 -5.15
CA ASP A 876 -19.85 -40.49 -5.60
C ASP A 876 -20.90 -41.39 -4.91
N ILE A 877 -21.19 -41.06 -3.64
CA ILE A 877 -21.90 -41.98 -2.73
C ILE A 877 -23.43 -41.98 -2.95
N ASP A 878 -24.04 -40.83 -3.26
CA ASP A 878 -25.46 -40.74 -3.64
C ASP A 878 -25.73 -41.21 -5.11
N GLY A 879 -24.79 -41.00 -6.04
CA GLY A 879 -24.89 -41.38 -7.45
C GLY A 879 -25.45 -40.31 -8.40
N ASP A 880 -25.46 -39.04 -8.00
CA ASP A 880 -25.82 -37.83 -8.74
C ASP A 880 -24.85 -37.56 -9.90
N GLY A 881 -23.55 -37.68 -9.61
CA GLY A 881 -22.44 -37.44 -10.52
C GLY A 881 -21.57 -36.22 -10.19
N ILE A 882 -21.75 -35.62 -9.02
CA ILE A 882 -20.74 -34.80 -8.34
C ILE A 882 -19.92 -35.76 -7.44
N PRO A 883 -18.57 -35.72 -7.49
CA PRO A 883 -17.72 -36.40 -6.52
C PRO A 883 -17.91 -35.92 -5.08
N ASN A 884 -17.56 -36.76 -4.10
CA ASN A 884 -17.71 -36.44 -2.68
C ASN A 884 -16.99 -35.14 -2.26
N PHE A 885 -15.71 -35.00 -2.61
CA PHE A 885 -14.81 -33.88 -2.27
C PHE A 885 -15.23 -32.48 -2.79
N ILE A 886 -16.42 -32.38 -3.38
CA ILE A 886 -17.00 -31.16 -3.97
C ILE A 886 -18.55 -31.20 -3.88
N ASP A 887 -19.08 -32.01 -2.95
CA ASP A 887 -20.51 -32.19 -2.71
C ASP A 887 -20.85 -32.09 -1.21
N LEU A 888 -21.01 -30.86 -0.73
CA LEU A 888 -21.59 -30.39 0.56
C LEU A 888 -22.83 -31.15 1.15
N ASP A 889 -23.39 -32.18 0.50
CA ASP A 889 -24.43 -33.13 1.02
C ASP A 889 -24.18 -34.49 0.33
N SER A 890 -22.98 -35.02 0.48
CA SER A 890 -22.39 -36.16 -0.23
C SER A 890 -23.31 -37.38 -0.31
N ASP A 891 -24.03 -37.67 0.77
CA ASP A 891 -24.97 -38.81 0.90
C ASP A 891 -26.43 -38.50 0.44
N GLY A 892 -26.74 -37.22 0.23
CA GLY A 892 -28.01 -36.72 -0.30
C GLY A 892 -29.21 -36.85 0.64
N ASP A 893 -28.97 -36.94 1.96
CA ASP A 893 -29.97 -36.99 3.03
C ASP A 893 -30.57 -35.61 3.34
N GLY A 894 -29.80 -34.54 3.13
CA GLY A 894 -30.19 -33.14 3.39
C GLY A 894 -29.68 -32.58 4.72
N ILE A 895 -28.51 -33.04 5.16
CA ILE A 895 -27.66 -32.49 6.22
C ILE A 895 -26.28 -32.34 5.55
N SER A 896 -25.60 -31.20 5.73
CA SER A 896 -24.29 -31.02 5.10
C SER A 896 -23.19 -31.81 5.80
N ASP A 897 -22.13 -32.15 5.07
CA ASP A 897 -21.01 -32.93 5.61
C ASP A 897 -20.31 -32.15 6.75
N LEU A 898 -20.13 -30.83 6.64
CA LEU A 898 -19.76 -29.88 7.71
C LEU A 898 -20.63 -30.04 8.97
N SER A 899 -21.95 -30.18 8.78
CA SER A 899 -22.89 -30.39 9.90
C SER A 899 -22.80 -31.79 10.49
N GLU A 900 -22.33 -32.78 9.73
CA GLU A 900 -22.03 -34.14 10.21
C GLU A 900 -20.65 -34.22 10.89
N ALA A 901 -19.68 -33.43 10.45
CA ALA A 901 -18.36 -33.23 11.05
C ALA A 901 -18.42 -32.43 12.37
N GLY A 902 -19.45 -31.60 12.54
CA GLY A 902 -19.70 -30.83 13.76
C GLY A 902 -19.24 -29.37 13.70
N GLY A 903 -19.00 -28.83 12.50
CA GLY A 903 -18.72 -27.41 12.30
C GLY A 903 -19.92 -26.49 12.54
N GLU A 904 -19.66 -25.18 12.63
CA GLU A 904 -20.67 -24.14 12.86
C GLU A 904 -20.96 -23.36 11.56
N ASP A 905 -22.01 -23.76 10.84
CA ASP A 905 -22.62 -23.02 9.73
C ASP A 905 -23.54 -21.92 10.27
N VAL A 906 -22.98 -20.73 10.51
CA VAL A 906 -23.68 -19.54 11.03
C VAL A 906 -24.55 -18.92 9.95
N ASN A 907 -24.05 -18.89 8.71
CA ASN A 907 -24.64 -18.16 7.59
C ASN A 907 -25.71 -18.96 6.81
N GLN A 908 -25.70 -20.29 6.91
CA GLN A 908 -26.53 -21.30 6.22
C GLN A 908 -26.23 -21.49 4.72
N ASP A 909 -24.95 -21.48 4.34
CA ASP A 909 -24.47 -21.90 3.01
C ASP A 909 -23.83 -23.30 2.99
N SER A 910 -23.67 -23.92 4.16
CA SER A 910 -23.07 -25.24 4.36
C SER A 910 -21.53 -25.29 4.28
N ARG A 911 -20.86 -24.14 4.40
CA ARG A 911 -19.39 -24.02 4.52
C ARG A 911 -18.95 -23.51 5.88
N ASN A 912 -17.66 -23.66 6.17
CA ASN A 912 -17.08 -23.33 7.46
C ASN A 912 -16.91 -21.81 7.66
N ASP A 913 -17.71 -21.19 8.54
CA ASP A 913 -17.66 -19.76 8.86
C ASP A 913 -16.50 -19.35 9.82
N GLN A 914 -15.50 -20.21 10.10
CA GLN A 914 -14.40 -19.94 11.07
C GLN A 914 -13.00 -20.22 10.48
N LEU A 915 -12.44 -19.20 9.82
CA LEU A 915 -11.16 -19.21 9.08
C LEU A 915 -9.88 -19.12 9.93
N THR A 916 -9.82 -19.71 11.13
CA THR A 916 -8.55 -19.80 11.88
C THR A 916 -8.21 -21.25 12.09
N ASP A 917 -7.24 -21.75 11.34
CA ASP A 917 -6.55 -23.03 11.52
C ASP A 917 -5.05 -22.69 11.63
N THR A 918 -4.51 -22.74 12.85
CA THR A 918 -3.16 -22.27 13.18
C THR A 918 -2.06 -23.26 12.77
N ASP A 919 -2.37 -24.56 12.60
CA ASP A 919 -1.39 -25.57 12.19
C ASP A 919 -1.68 -26.32 10.88
N GLY A 920 -2.83 -26.06 10.24
CA GLY A 920 -3.14 -26.46 8.87
C GLY A 920 -3.55 -27.92 8.75
N ASP A 921 -4.35 -28.42 9.70
CA ASP A 921 -4.82 -29.82 9.77
C ASP A 921 -6.29 -29.99 9.32
N GLY A 922 -6.90 -28.92 8.81
CA GLY A 922 -8.29 -28.88 8.34
C GLY A 922 -9.31 -28.72 9.48
N ILE A 923 -8.87 -28.68 10.75
CA ILE A 923 -9.75 -28.49 11.90
C ILE A 923 -9.56 -27.06 12.46
N PRO A 924 -10.60 -26.22 12.45
CA PRO A 924 -10.49 -24.85 12.97
C PRO A 924 -10.01 -24.80 14.43
N ASP A 925 -9.14 -23.84 14.78
CA ASP A 925 -8.59 -23.51 16.12
C ASP A 925 -9.63 -23.49 17.25
N VAL A 926 -10.87 -23.14 16.90
CA VAL A 926 -12.00 -23.09 17.83
C VAL A 926 -12.46 -24.47 18.29
N ASN A 927 -12.24 -25.48 17.44
CA ASN A 927 -12.61 -26.88 17.59
C ASN A 927 -11.40 -27.80 17.83
N ASP A 928 -10.21 -27.47 17.33
CA ASP A 928 -8.98 -28.25 17.50
C ASP A 928 -8.52 -28.31 18.99
N VAL A 929 -8.15 -29.51 19.45
CA VAL A 929 -7.65 -29.75 20.80
C VAL A 929 -6.24 -29.20 21.07
N ASP A 930 -5.38 -29.10 20.06
CA ASP A 930 -4.00 -28.61 20.20
C ASP A 930 -4.00 -27.10 20.51
N SER A 931 -4.76 -26.34 19.72
CA SER A 931 -4.96 -24.89 19.78
C SER A 931 -5.87 -24.46 20.94
N THR A 932 -7.01 -25.11 21.18
CA THR A 932 -7.82 -24.85 22.39
C THR A 932 -7.10 -25.24 23.68
N GLY A 933 -6.13 -26.16 23.61
CA GLY A 933 -5.49 -26.80 24.76
C GLY A 933 -6.47 -27.64 25.59
N GLY A 934 -7.48 -28.19 24.92
CA GLY A 934 -8.67 -28.85 25.44
C GLY A 934 -8.44 -30.21 26.12
N ASN A 935 -9.41 -31.11 26.00
CA ASN A 935 -9.15 -32.55 26.17
C ASN A 935 -9.62 -33.25 24.92
N ASP A 936 -8.84 -34.23 24.49
CA ASP A 936 -9.22 -35.18 23.47
C ASP A 936 -9.18 -36.55 24.16
N VAL A 937 -10.36 -37.13 24.37
CA VAL A 937 -10.55 -38.42 25.04
C VAL A 937 -10.70 -39.58 24.06
N ASP A 938 -11.08 -39.28 22.82
CA ASP A 938 -11.48 -40.24 21.79
C ASP A 938 -10.36 -40.51 20.76
N ASN A 939 -9.47 -39.53 20.59
CA ASN A 939 -8.33 -39.42 19.69
C ASN A 939 -8.71 -39.23 18.22
N ASP A 940 -9.50 -38.18 17.99
CA ASP A 940 -10.00 -37.60 16.73
C ASP A 940 -9.71 -36.09 16.59
N SER A 941 -8.77 -35.55 17.38
CA SER A 941 -8.24 -34.17 17.34
C SER A 941 -9.20 -33.03 17.70
N ILE A 942 -10.52 -33.23 17.71
CA ILE A 942 -11.49 -32.22 18.17
C ILE A 942 -11.48 -32.13 19.73
N ASP A 943 -11.62 -30.94 20.31
CA ASP A 943 -11.78 -30.76 21.75
C ASP A 943 -13.14 -31.31 22.22
N ASP A 944 -13.10 -32.19 23.23
CA ASP A 944 -14.19 -32.65 24.11
C ASP A 944 -15.22 -31.55 24.47
N SER A 945 -14.85 -30.26 24.41
CA SER A 945 -15.72 -29.15 24.79
C SER A 945 -16.57 -28.55 23.66
N MET A 946 -16.17 -28.78 22.40
CA MET A 946 -16.88 -28.37 21.19
C MET A 946 -17.46 -29.56 20.40
N ASP A 947 -16.81 -30.73 20.48
CA ASP A 947 -17.29 -31.96 19.86
C ASP A 947 -18.78 -32.24 20.20
N ALA A 948 -19.60 -32.30 19.14
CA ALA A 948 -21.03 -32.54 19.20
C ALA A 948 -21.40 -33.98 19.60
N ASP A 949 -20.50 -34.94 19.35
CA ASP A 949 -20.54 -36.34 19.79
C ASP A 949 -20.14 -36.46 21.28
N PHE A 950 -19.17 -35.65 21.75
CA PHE A 950 -18.63 -35.73 23.11
C PHE A 950 -19.56 -35.25 24.24
N VAL A 951 -20.46 -36.13 24.68
CA VAL A 951 -21.36 -35.83 25.81
C VAL A 951 -20.79 -36.17 27.19
N THR A 952 -20.41 -35.13 27.96
CA THR A 952 -20.01 -35.25 29.39
C THR A 952 -21.15 -35.61 30.36
N GLY A 953 -21.64 -36.85 30.31
CA GLY A 953 -22.74 -37.29 31.16
C GLY A 953 -22.85 -38.79 31.43
N ALA A 954 -24.08 -39.21 31.72
CA ALA A 954 -24.49 -40.58 31.47
C ALA A 954 -25.37 -40.50 30.22
N ASP A 955 -24.91 -41.14 29.17
CA ASP A 955 -25.74 -41.54 28.03
C ASP A 955 -26.05 -43.04 28.24
N THR A 956 -27.34 -43.38 28.23
CA THR A 956 -27.84 -44.74 28.49
C THR A 956 -27.98 -45.56 27.20
N ASP A 957 -28.00 -44.89 26.05
CA ASP A 957 -28.43 -45.34 24.74
C ASP A 957 -27.24 -45.49 23.79
N GLY A 958 -26.33 -44.52 23.86
CA GLY A 958 -25.24 -44.28 22.91
C GLY A 958 -25.73 -43.51 21.69
N ASP A 959 -26.42 -42.39 21.88
CA ASP A 959 -27.02 -41.56 20.81
C ASP A 959 -26.55 -40.10 20.79
N GLY A 960 -25.52 -39.75 21.57
CA GLY A 960 -24.92 -38.41 21.60
C GLY A 960 -25.66 -37.42 22.50
N VAL A 961 -26.73 -37.80 23.22
CA VAL A 961 -27.46 -36.85 24.08
C VAL A 961 -27.53 -37.33 25.54
N VAL A 962 -26.97 -36.54 26.46
CA VAL A 962 -26.97 -36.90 27.91
C VAL A 962 -28.37 -37.13 28.50
N ASP A 963 -28.51 -38.16 29.36
CA ASP A 963 -29.72 -38.57 30.14
C ASP A 963 -30.55 -37.40 30.76
N SER A 964 -29.91 -36.24 30.99
CA SER A 964 -30.53 -35.06 31.62
C SER A 964 -31.17 -34.08 30.65
N SER A 965 -30.75 -34.11 29.38
CA SER A 965 -31.16 -33.22 28.30
C SER A 965 -31.99 -33.97 27.26
N ASP A 966 -31.65 -35.24 27.02
CA ASP A 966 -32.41 -36.13 26.16
C ASP A 966 -33.84 -36.37 26.68
N PRO A 967 -34.87 -36.19 25.83
CA PRO A 967 -36.24 -36.57 26.14
C PRO A 967 -36.50 -38.08 26.29
N ASP A 968 -35.75 -39.00 25.65
CA ASP A 968 -36.07 -40.43 25.45
C ASP A 968 -34.99 -41.43 25.93
N SER A 969 -34.46 -41.24 27.15
CA SER A 969 -33.17 -41.78 27.66
C SER A 969 -33.14 -43.28 28.01
N ASP A 970 -33.84 -44.08 27.22
CA ASP A 970 -33.66 -45.52 27.11
C ASP A 970 -33.96 -46.07 25.68
N GLY A 971 -33.91 -45.22 24.66
CA GLY A 971 -33.81 -45.56 23.24
C GLY A 971 -35.05 -46.21 22.67
N ASN A 972 -36.23 -45.80 23.18
CA ASN A 972 -37.47 -46.56 22.99
C ASN A 972 -38.44 -45.95 21.95
N GLY A 973 -38.14 -44.75 21.45
CA GLY A 973 -38.92 -43.96 20.49
C GLY A 973 -40.02 -43.09 21.12
N PHE A 974 -39.94 -42.76 22.42
CA PHE A 974 -41.00 -42.04 23.14
C PHE A 974 -40.53 -41.18 24.32
N ALA A 975 -40.23 -39.91 24.04
CA ALA A 975 -39.92 -38.86 25.02
C ALA A 975 -40.76 -38.93 26.33
N GLY A 976 -40.11 -39.18 27.48
CA GLY A 976 -40.78 -39.17 28.78
C GLY A 976 -39.94 -39.60 30.00
N PRO A 977 -39.98 -38.86 31.13
CA PRO A 977 -39.18 -39.19 32.31
C PRO A 977 -39.73 -40.41 33.07
N PHE A 978 -38.84 -41.39 33.29
CA PHE A 978 -38.96 -42.59 34.13
C PHE A 978 -39.78 -43.79 33.56
N ALA A 979 -39.08 -44.67 32.84
CA ALA A 979 -39.17 -46.14 32.89
C ALA A 979 -40.58 -46.74 33.10
N ASP A 980 -41.33 -46.98 32.00
CA ASP A 980 -42.60 -47.73 32.09
C ASP A 980 -42.36 -49.23 32.31
N ASP A 981 -42.45 -49.63 33.59
CA ASP A 981 -42.76 -50.99 34.02
C ASP A 981 -43.97 -51.55 33.25
N SER A 982 -43.67 -52.26 32.18
CA SER A 982 -44.44 -53.37 31.63
C SER A 982 -45.95 -53.34 31.94
N GLN A 983 -46.76 -52.58 31.19
CA GLN A 983 -47.97 -53.05 30.46
C GLN A 983 -48.93 -51.90 29.99
N SER A 984 -48.74 -51.45 28.73
CA SER A 984 -49.84 -51.17 27.77
C SER A 984 -50.63 -49.83 27.94
N PRO A 985 -51.41 -49.35 26.93
CA PRO A 985 -50.94 -48.29 26.02
C PRO A 985 -51.93 -47.12 25.80
N SER A 986 -51.50 -45.85 25.76
CA SER A 986 -52.38 -44.73 25.31
C SER A 986 -51.73 -43.34 25.08
N GLN A 987 -51.44 -43.01 23.82
CA GLN A 987 -51.78 -41.76 23.10
C GLN A 987 -51.54 -40.36 23.73
N GLY A 988 -50.58 -39.62 23.15
CA GLY A 988 -50.68 -38.17 22.81
C GLY A 988 -51.00 -37.99 21.31
N VAL A 989 -51.17 -36.76 20.79
CA VAL A 989 -51.66 -36.50 19.40
C VAL A 989 -50.84 -35.38 18.73
N PRO A 990 -50.54 -35.43 17.40
CA PRO A 990 -49.53 -34.60 16.75
C PRO A 990 -50.01 -33.22 16.29
N VAL A 991 -49.03 -32.39 15.88
CA VAL A 991 -49.18 -31.30 14.90
C VAL A 991 -48.57 -31.83 13.58
N ASP A 992 -49.20 -31.54 12.44
CA ASP A 992 -48.92 -32.25 11.17
C ASP A 992 -47.55 -31.88 10.56
N LEU A 993 -46.64 -32.86 10.47
CA LEU A 993 -45.55 -32.97 9.48
C LEU A 993 -45.86 -34.15 8.53
N PRO A 994 -45.21 -34.27 7.35
CA PRO A 994 -45.44 -35.39 6.42
C PRO A 994 -45.08 -36.75 7.04
N ASP A 995 -45.89 -37.77 6.72
CA ASP A 995 -45.71 -39.19 7.09
C ASP A 995 -46.22 -40.02 5.89
N ALA A 996 -45.29 -40.47 5.04
CA ALA A 996 -45.57 -41.08 3.74
C ALA A 996 -45.91 -42.59 3.85
N ASP A 997 -45.37 -43.30 4.83
CA ASP A 997 -45.62 -44.73 5.06
C ASP A 997 -46.86 -44.99 5.95
N GLY A 998 -47.27 -43.98 6.73
CA GLY A 998 -48.45 -43.95 7.60
C GLY A 998 -48.24 -44.62 8.97
N ASN A 999 -47.00 -44.71 9.46
CA ASN A 999 -46.67 -45.35 10.73
C ASN A 999 -46.84 -44.44 11.96
N GLY A 1000 -46.85 -43.11 11.76
CA GLY A 1000 -47.13 -42.11 12.80
C GLY A 1000 -45.92 -41.36 13.36
N VAL A 1001 -44.74 -41.52 12.76
CA VAL A 1001 -43.56 -40.66 12.96
C VAL A 1001 -43.39 -39.81 11.68
N PRO A 1002 -42.96 -38.52 11.76
CA PRO A 1002 -42.66 -37.73 10.57
C PRO A 1002 -41.57 -38.36 9.69
N ASP A 1003 -41.61 -38.12 8.38
CA ASP A 1003 -40.60 -38.65 7.44
C ASP A 1003 -39.19 -38.11 7.79
N VAL A 1004 -39.08 -36.80 8.10
CA VAL A 1004 -37.88 -36.09 8.60
C VAL A 1004 -37.38 -36.52 9.99
N GLN A 1005 -38.03 -37.49 10.62
CA GLN A 1005 -37.69 -37.95 11.98
C GLN A 1005 -37.55 -39.46 12.03
N GLN A 1006 -37.19 -40.07 10.89
CA GLN A 1006 -37.02 -41.51 10.74
C GLN A 1006 -35.71 -41.94 10.06
N GLY A 1007 -34.93 -41.05 9.42
CA GLY A 1007 -33.72 -41.44 8.68
C GLY A 1007 -34.01 -42.55 7.66
N LEU A 1008 -35.14 -42.45 6.95
CA LEU A 1008 -35.63 -43.50 6.04
C LEU A 1008 -35.64 -43.06 4.57
N ALA A 1009 -34.51 -42.50 4.14
CA ALA A 1009 -33.91 -42.96 2.89
C ALA A 1009 -33.93 -44.51 2.88
N SER A 1010 -34.46 -45.10 1.82
CA SER A 1010 -34.88 -46.50 1.83
C SER A 1010 -33.73 -47.50 1.58
N ASN A 1011 -32.68 -47.49 2.42
CA ASN A 1011 -31.84 -48.66 2.69
C ASN A 1011 -31.16 -48.72 4.08
N GLY A 1012 -31.07 -47.63 4.84
CA GLY A 1012 -30.84 -47.68 6.29
C GLY A 1012 -29.46 -48.16 6.73
N VAL A 1013 -28.46 -47.36 6.38
CA VAL A 1013 -27.22 -47.13 7.14
C VAL A 1013 -27.03 -45.61 7.08
N ILE A 1014 -26.59 -44.96 8.17
CA ILE A 1014 -25.95 -43.65 8.08
C ILE A 1014 -24.47 -44.03 7.88
N GLU A 1015 -23.98 -43.81 6.67
CA GLU A 1015 -22.58 -44.03 6.29
C GLU A 1015 -22.01 -42.64 6.05
N THR A 1016 -21.47 -42.02 7.11
CA THR A 1016 -20.39 -41.03 6.98
C THR A 1016 -19.43 -41.47 5.88
N GLY A 1017 -18.82 -40.53 5.15
CA GLY A 1017 -17.69 -40.82 4.23
C GLY A 1017 -16.67 -41.79 4.84
N LEU A 1018 -16.47 -41.74 6.17
CA LEU A 1018 -15.79 -42.73 6.99
C LEU A 1018 -16.44 -44.14 7.09
N GLY A 1019 -16.41 -44.86 5.97
CA GLY A 1019 -16.46 -46.31 5.79
C GLY A 1019 -16.86 -47.21 6.98
N GLY A 1020 -18.14 -47.59 7.02
CA GLY A 1020 -18.70 -48.47 8.05
C GLY A 1020 -17.98 -49.81 8.29
N SER A 1021 -17.35 -49.95 9.45
CA SER A 1021 -16.99 -51.26 10.03
C SER A 1021 -17.10 -51.26 11.56
N GLY A 1022 -18.31 -51.51 12.07
CA GLY A 1022 -18.63 -51.58 13.50
C GLY A 1022 -17.80 -52.60 14.30
N PHE A 1023 -16.60 -52.20 14.71
CA PHE A 1023 -15.69 -52.88 15.63
C PHE A 1023 -14.76 -51.90 16.36
N GLY A 1024 -15.34 -50.96 17.13
CA GLY A 1024 -14.61 -50.22 18.15
C GLY A 1024 -13.78 -51.17 19.04
N CYS A 1025 -12.46 -51.13 18.89
CA CYS A 1025 -11.49 -52.01 19.56
C CYS A 1025 -10.09 -51.38 19.59
N SER A 1026 -9.98 -50.29 20.34
CA SER A 1026 -8.74 -49.69 20.85
C SER A 1026 -7.55 -50.65 21.03
N ILE A 1027 -6.39 -50.27 20.47
CA ILE A 1027 -5.07 -50.79 20.85
C ILE A 1027 -4.15 -49.64 21.27
N ALA A 1028 -4.35 -49.15 22.48
CA ALA A 1028 -3.33 -48.36 23.18
C ALA A 1028 -2.04 -49.19 23.38
N THR A 1029 -0.89 -48.72 22.89
CA THR A 1029 0.39 -49.43 23.02
C THR A 1029 1.13 -49.17 24.35
N GLY A 1030 0.54 -49.61 25.47
CA GLY A 1030 1.33 -50.20 26.57
C GLY A 1030 1.22 -49.62 27.99
N GLY A 1031 0.30 -50.17 28.80
CA GLY A 1031 0.06 -49.72 30.20
C GLY A 1031 -0.09 -50.79 31.30
N GLU A 1032 0.33 -52.05 31.08
CA GLU A 1032 0.30 -53.21 32.02
C GLU A 1032 -1.06 -53.93 32.35
N SER A 1033 -1.16 -55.19 31.87
CA SER A 1033 -1.69 -56.38 32.59
C SER A 1033 -3.24 -56.56 32.67
N THR A 1034 -3.86 -57.68 32.25
CA THR A 1034 -3.42 -59.10 32.28
C THR A 1034 -4.10 -60.04 31.25
N GLY A 1035 -3.30 -60.83 30.50
CA GLY A 1035 -3.46 -62.31 30.51
C GLY A 1035 -3.89 -63.10 29.25
N THR A 1036 -2.89 -63.71 28.58
CA THR A 1036 -2.93 -64.93 27.71
C THR A 1036 -3.65 -64.83 26.35
N ASP A 1037 -3.16 -65.44 25.25
CA ASP A 1037 -2.08 -66.45 25.07
C ASP A 1037 -1.40 -66.33 23.67
N PRO A 1038 -0.15 -66.83 23.47
CA PRO A 1038 0.67 -66.48 22.30
C PRO A 1038 0.76 -67.57 21.20
N LEU A 1039 1.30 -67.16 20.05
CA LEU A 1039 2.07 -67.95 19.07
C LEU A 1039 1.44 -69.21 18.43
N LEU A 1040 1.35 -69.16 17.10
CA LEU A 1040 1.42 -70.34 16.21
C LEU A 1040 2.62 -71.23 16.57
N PRO A 1041 2.52 -72.57 16.53
CA PRO A 1041 2.94 -73.26 15.29
C PRO A 1041 2.27 -74.64 14.97
N LEU A 1042 2.39 -75.02 13.67
CA LEU A 1042 2.30 -76.37 13.03
C LEU A 1042 0.96 -76.92 12.43
N LEU A 1043 1.03 -77.16 11.10
CA LEU A 1043 0.40 -78.25 10.28
C LEU A 1043 -1.13 -78.19 10.03
N PHE A 1044 -1.69 -78.13 8.79
CA PHE A 1044 -1.23 -78.16 7.38
C PHE A 1044 -2.24 -77.32 6.52
N GLY A 1045 -1.99 -76.83 5.29
CA GLY A 1045 -0.76 -76.80 4.46
C GLY A 1045 -0.85 -77.51 3.08
N GLY A 1046 -1.21 -76.80 1.98
CA GLY A 1046 -1.02 -77.26 0.59
C GLY A 1046 -1.87 -76.64 -0.55
N SER A 1047 -1.27 -75.71 -1.33
CA SER A 1047 -1.18 -75.72 -2.81
C SER A 1047 -2.27 -75.12 -3.78
N ILE A 1048 -1.81 -74.17 -4.63
CA ILE A 1048 -1.89 -74.09 -6.14
C ILE A 1048 -2.86 -73.09 -6.88
N MET A 1049 -2.25 -72.05 -7.50
CA MET A 1049 -2.32 -71.50 -8.91
C MET A 1049 -3.55 -70.75 -9.56
N MET A 1050 -3.23 -69.54 -10.09
CA MET A 1050 -3.47 -68.96 -11.46
C MET A 1050 -4.86 -68.47 -12.00
N LEU A 1051 -4.91 -67.15 -12.34
CA LEU A 1051 -4.90 -66.55 -13.72
C LEU A 1051 -6.20 -66.28 -14.56
N ILE A 1052 -6.29 -65.03 -15.09
CA ILE A 1052 -6.97 -64.51 -16.32
C ILE A 1052 -8.50 -64.16 -16.32
N ALA A 1053 -8.79 -62.86 -16.18
CA ALA A 1053 -9.24 -61.86 -17.19
C ALA A 1053 -10.58 -61.92 -18.01
N ARG A 1054 -11.03 -60.68 -18.31
CA ARG A 1054 -11.65 -60.13 -19.56
C ARG A 1054 -13.19 -60.07 -19.76
N LEU A 1055 -13.65 -58.81 -19.83
CA LEU A 1055 -14.41 -58.16 -20.93
C LEU A 1055 -15.92 -58.46 -21.16
N ARG A 1056 -16.69 -57.35 -21.16
CA ARG A 1056 -17.33 -56.68 -22.34
C ARG A 1056 -18.87 -56.54 -22.40
N ARG A 1057 -19.23 -55.25 -22.57
CA ARG A 1057 -20.06 -54.64 -23.65
C ARG A 1057 -21.57 -54.42 -23.46
N ARG A 1058 -21.88 -53.12 -23.33
CA ARG A 1058 -22.59 -52.24 -24.29
C ARG A 1058 -24.11 -52.41 -24.50
N LYS A 1059 -24.74 -51.22 -24.54
CA LYS A 1059 -25.83 -50.79 -25.46
C LYS A 1059 -27.25 -51.29 -25.14
N GLU A 1060 -28.32 -50.55 -25.44
CA GLU A 1060 -28.50 -49.40 -26.36
C GLU A 1060 -29.81 -48.60 -26.04
N THR A 1061 -29.78 -47.26 -26.16
CA THR A 1061 -30.91 -46.36 -26.57
C THR A 1061 -32.26 -46.40 -25.80
N GLY A 1062 -32.72 -45.28 -25.23
CA GLY A 1062 -33.05 -44.02 -25.93
C GLY A 1062 -34.52 -43.53 -25.90
N SER A 1063 -34.67 -42.21 -26.14
CA SER A 1063 -35.84 -41.47 -26.66
C SER A 1063 -36.97 -41.00 -25.70
N ARG A 1064 -36.85 -39.73 -25.28
CA ARG A 1064 -37.87 -38.64 -25.31
C ARG A 1064 -39.31 -38.91 -24.82
N SER A 1065 -39.75 -38.08 -23.89
CA SER A 1065 -40.90 -37.19 -24.13
C SER A 1065 -40.49 -35.74 -23.91
#